data_AF-L9LD76-F1
#
_entry.id   AF-L9LD76-F1
#
_cell.length_a   1.000
_cell.length_b   1.000
_cell.length_c   1.000
_cell.angle_alpha   90.00
_cell.angle_beta   90.00
_cell.angle_gamma   90.00
#
_symmetry.space_group_name_H-M   'P 1'
#
loop_
_entity.id
_entity.type
_entity.pdbx_description
1 polymer ?
#
loop_
_entity_poly.entity_id
_entity_poly.type
_entity_poly.pdbx_seq_one_letter_code
_entity_poly.pdbx_strand_id
1 'polypeptide(L)'
;MITLTELKCLADAQSSYHILKPWWDVFWYYITLIMLLVAVLAGALQLTQSRVLCCLPCKVEFDNHCAVPWDILKVSVNMSSNPGTPLPLPLRIQNDLHRQQYSYIDAVCYEKQLHWFAKFFPYLVLLHTLIFAACSNFWLHYPSTSSRLEHFVAILHKCFDSPWTTRALSETVAEQSVRPRKLSKSKTLLSTSGCSADIDSSKQSLPYPQTGLESAGIESSTSSVLDKKEGEQAKAIFEKVKRFRLHVEQKDIIYRVYLKQIIVKVILFVLIITYVPYFLTYISLEIDCSVDVQAFTGYKRYQCVYSLAEIFKVLASFYVILVILYGLTSSYSLWWMLRSSLKQYSFEALREKSNYSDIPDVKNDFAFILHLADQYDPLYSKRFSIFLSEVSENKLKQINLNNEWTVEKLKSKLVKNAQDKVELHLFMLSGLPDNVFELTEMEVLILELIPEVKLPPAVSQLVNLRELHVCHSSLVVDHPALAFLEENLKILRLKFTEMGKIPRWVFHLKNLRELYLSGCVLPEQLSTMQLEGFQDLKNLRTLYLKSSLSRIPQVVTDLLPSLQKLSLDNEGSKLVMLNNLKKMVNLKSLELLSCDLERIPHSIFSLNNLHELDLKENNLKTVEEIISFQHLQNLSCLKLWHNNIAYIPAQIGALSNLEQLFLDHNNIENLPLQLFLCTKLHYLDLSYNHLTFIPEEIQYLSNLQYFAVTNNNIEMLPDGLFQCKKLQCLLLGKNSLMNLSPLVGELSNLTHLELIAFKMSPFYERWTRRLFTKEPKAYQQVKEDEIFLKGYSAVLSCQEIQADSEEKLFRLDKGKLKSRTRVALDMTTLTIMRYLPREVDPLVYNMSHEDPGNVSYSEIGGLSEQIRELRELDCNFLKAISSSIVDKYIGESARLIREMFNYARDQQPCIIFMDEIDAIGGRRFSEGTSADREIQRTLTELLNQMDGFDTLHRGKMIMATNRPDTPDPALLHPGRLDRKIHTNLPNEQARLDILKIHAGPITKHGELDDEAIVKLSDGFNGADLNNVCTEQVCLQFVLIMIM
;
A
#
# COMPACT_ATOMS: atom_id res chain seq x y z
N MET A 1 38.77 39.08 9.99
CA MET A 1 38.31 38.55 11.29
C MET A 1 37.05 37.73 11.02
N ILE A 2 36.96 36.50 11.53
CA ILE A 2 35.71 35.73 11.49
C ILE A 2 34.76 36.38 12.49
N THR A 3 33.52 36.62 12.09
CA THR A 3 32.52 37.25 12.97
C THR A 3 31.79 36.20 13.81
N LEU A 4 31.39 36.55 15.03
CA LEU A 4 30.63 35.63 15.91
C LEU A 4 29.29 35.18 15.28
N THR A 5 28.78 35.95 14.31
CA THR A 5 27.57 35.69 13.54
C THR A 5 27.72 34.53 12.55
N GLU A 6 28.87 34.41 11.87
CA GLU A 6 29.13 33.29 10.94
C GLU A 6 29.18 31.94 11.69
N LEU A 7 29.57 31.98 12.96
CA LEU A 7 29.58 30.82 13.85
C LEU A 7 28.21 30.35 14.30
N LYS A 8 27.18 31.22 14.23
CA LYS A 8 25.82 30.84 14.59
C LYS A 8 25.21 29.84 13.60
N CYS A 9 25.60 29.89 12.33
CA CYS A 9 25.15 28.93 11.31
C CYS A 9 25.55 27.48 11.62
N LEU A 10 26.64 27.25 12.35
CA LEU A 10 27.05 25.91 12.82
C LEU A 10 26.21 25.42 14.01
N ALA A 11 25.47 26.30 14.69
CA ALA A 11 24.58 25.98 15.80
C ALA A 11 23.12 25.75 15.34
N ASP A 12 22.59 26.62 14.48
CA ASP A 12 21.18 26.60 14.08
C ASP A 12 20.79 25.32 13.29
N ALA A 13 21.74 24.70 12.57
CA ALA A 13 21.54 23.44 11.83
C ALA A 13 21.34 22.18 12.71
N GLN A 14 21.38 22.30 14.04
CA GLN A 14 21.43 21.16 14.95
C GLN A 14 20.10 20.79 15.62
N SER A 15 19.07 21.62 15.49
CA SER A 15 17.80 21.49 16.24
C SER A 15 16.95 20.28 15.84
N SER A 16 16.93 19.92 14.55
CA SER A 16 16.13 18.81 14.00
C SER A 16 16.63 17.41 14.38
N TYR A 17 17.89 17.26 14.78
CA TYR A 17 18.52 15.96 15.03
C TYR A 17 18.80 15.65 16.51
N HIS A 18 18.20 16.41 17.45
CA HIS A 18 18.50 16.28 18.88
C HIS A 18 18.28 14.86 19.43
N ILE A 19 17.24 14.16 18.96
CA ILE A 19 16.91 12.77 19.37
C ILE A 19 18.01 11.76 19.00
N LEU A 20 18.84 12.06 18.00
CA LEU A 20 19.92 11.20 17.52
C LEU A 20 21.28 11.50 18.16
N LYS A 21 21.35 12.44 19.12
CA LYS A 21 22.60 12.85 19.78
C LYS A 21 22.64 12.33 21.23
N PRO A 22 23.44 11.30 21.52
CA PRO A 22 23.73 10.90 22.90
C PRO A 22 24.50 12.00 23.65
N TRP A 23 24.58 11.86 24.97
CA TRP A 23 25.23 12.84 25.85
C TRP A 23 26.69 13.16 25.48
N TRP A 24 27.43 12.21 24.89
CA TRP A 24 28.81 12.44 24.45
C TRP A 24 28.91 13.37 23.22
N ASP A 25 27.99 13.27 22.25
CA ASP A 25 27.95 14.16 21.08
C ASP A 25 27.60 15.59 21.50
N VAL A 26 26.67 15.74 22.46
CA VAL A 26 26.32 17.03 23.08
C VAL A 26 27.54 17.62 23.82
N PHE A 27 28.28 16.80 24.58
CA PHE A 27 29.47 17.24 25.31
C PHE A 27 30.62 17.65 24.37
N TRP A 28 30.85 16.91 23.29
CA TRP A 28 31.83 17.27 22.25
C TRP A 28 31.53 18.62 21.61
N TYR A 29 30.26 18.91 21.31
CA TYR A 29 29.87 20.20 20.75
C TYR A 29 30.28 21.36 21.68
N TYR A 30 29.93 21.30 22.97
CA TYR A 30 30.33 22.34 23.93
C TYR A 30 31.84 22.47 24.08
N ILE A 31 32.59 21.36 24.12
CA ILE A 31 34.06 21.42 24.17
C ILE A 31 34.62 22.10 22.91
N THR A 32 34.14 21.75 21.70
CA THR A 32 34.63 22.38 20.46
C THR A 32 34.35 23.88 20.42
N LEU A 33 33.22 24.33 20.98
CA LEU A 33 32.88 25.75 21.10
C LEU A 33 33.84 26.48 22.07
N ILE A 34 34.18 25.88 23.21
CA ILE A 34 35.16 26.46 24.15
C ILE A 34 36.57 26.48 23.54
N MET A 35 37.01 25.39 22.90
CA MET A 35 38.31 25.35 22.22
C MET A 35 38.39 26.41 21.11
N LEU A 36 37.30 26.66 20.40
CA LEU A 36 37.22 27.71 19.38
C LEU A 36 37.28 29.11 19.99
N LEU A 37 36.61 29.35 21.12
CA LEU A 37 36.72 30.60 21.87
C LEU A 37 38.18 30.88 22.27
N VAL A 38 38.91 29.85 22.72
CA VAL A 38 40.36 29.95 23.00
C VAL A 38 41.15 30.32 21.74
N ALA A 39 40.85 29.71 20.59
CA ALA A 39 41.50 30.02 19.31
C ALA A 39 41.30 31.48 18.89
N VAL A 40 40.05 31.95 18.93
CA VAL A 40 39.66 33.32 18.55
C VAL A 40 40.25 34.35 19.51
N LEU A 41 40.22 34.09 20.83
CA LEU A 41 40.83 34.95 21.84
C LEU A 41 42.35 35.06 21.66
N ALA A 42 43.04 33.93 21.48
CA ALA A 42 44.48 33.92 21.25
C ALA A 42 44.87 34.62 19.94
N GLY A 43 44.09 34.44 18.87
CA GLY A 43 44.30 35.11 17.59
C GLY A 43 44.03 36.63 17.67
N ALA A 44 43.00 37.05 18.40
CA ALA A 44 42.72 38.46 18.64
C ALA A 44 43.84 39.13 19.46
N LEU A 45 44.34 38.47 20.51
CA LEU A 45 45.49 38.94 21.29
C LEU A 45 46.75 39.08 20.42
N GLN A 46 47.00 38.13 19.52
CA GLN A 46 48.14 38.18 18.61
C GLN A 46 48.04 39.33 17.58
N LEU A 47 46.85 39.58 17.05
CA LEU A 47 46.62 40.58 15.99
C LEU A 47 46.46 42.02 16.53
N THR A 48 46.07 42.19 17.80
CA THR A 48 45.83 43.52 18.39
C THR A 48 47.08 44.14 19.02
N GLN A 49 48.08 43.34 19.44
CA GLN A 49 49.33 43.87 19.97
C GLN A 49 50.24 44.39 18.84
N SER A 50 50.34 45.71 18.71
CA SER A 50 51.19 46.39 17.71
C SER A 50 52.70 46.18 17.92
N ARG A 51 53.11 45.63 19.06
CA ARG A 51 54.48 45.25 19.41
C ARG A 51 54.46 43.94 20.19
N VAL A 52 54.69 42.85 19.47
CA VAL A 52 54.70 41.48 20.01
C VAL A 52 56.07 41.10 20.59
N LEU A 53 57.14 41.69 20.05
CA LEU A 53 58.52 41.48 20.47
C LEU A 53 59.18 42.85 20.67
N CYS A 54 59.94 43.00 21.76
CA CYS A 54 60.74 44.20 22.04
C CYS A 54 62.20 43.80 22.17
N CYS A 55 63.04 44.19 21.22
CA CYS A 55 64.45 43.83 21.14
C CYS A 55 65.38 45.00 21.48
N LEU A 56 66.37 44.74 22.34
CA LEU A 56 67.38 45.72 22.75
C LEU A 56 68.78 45.23 22.36
N PRO A 57 69.64 46.07 21.76
CA PRO A 57 70.99 45.68 21.39
C PRO A 57 71.87 45.42 22.61
N CYS A 58 72.70 44.38 22.51
CA CYS A 58 73.65 44.03 23.56
C CYS A 58 74.99 44.74 23.31
N LYS A 59 75.48 45.48 24.32
CA LYS A 59 76.79 46.16 24.28
C LYS A 59 77.94 45.32 24.83
N VAL A 60 77.65 44.31 25.65
CA VAL A 60 78.65 43.42 26.24
C VAL A 60 78.23 41.98 25.98
N GLU A 61 79.11 41.24 25.30
CA GLU A 61 78.97 39.81 25.07
C GLU A 61 79.93 39.07 26.01
N PHE A 62 79.43 38.02 26.67
CA PHE A 62 80.25 37.13 27.49
C PHE A 62 79.78 35.69 27.24
N ASP A 63 80.71 34.79 26.90
CA ASP A 63 80.42 33.38 26.57
C ASP A 63 79.19 33.17 25.68
N ASN A 64 79.16 33.90 24.56
CA ASN A 64 78.09 33.89 23.56
C ASN A 64 76.70 34.36 24.02
N HIS A 65 76.57 34.92 25.22
CA HIS A 65 75.32 35.49 25.74
C HIS A 65 75.46 37.00 26.01
N CYS A 66 74.32 37.71 26.03
CA CYS A 66 74.26 39.12 26.42
C CYS A 66 74.42 39.27 27.95
N ALA A 67 75.50 39.88 28.42
CA ALA A 67 75.72 40.13 29.84
C ALA A 67 75.17 41.50 30.25
N VAL A 68 74.38 41.54 31.34
CA VAL A 68 73.93 42.80 31.93
C VAL A 68 75.10 43.41 32.74
N PRO A 69 75.39 44.72 32.64
CA PRO A 69 76.54 45.33 33.34
C PRO A 69 76.60 45.11 34.87
N TRP A 70 75.48 44.78 35.50
CA TRP A 70 75.39 44.49 36.94
C TRP A 70 76.05 43.17 37.37
N ASP A 71 76.10 42.16 36.50
CA ASP A 71 76.72 40.87 36.86
C ASP A 71 78.25 40.96 36.77
N ILE A 72 78.78 41.82 35.90
CA ILE A 72 80.19 42.22 35.87
C ILE A 72 80.57 42.92 37.19
N LEU A 73 79.66 43.78 37.70
CA LEU A 73 79.82 44.43 39.00
C LEU A 73 79.87 43.41 40.16
N LYS A 74 79.00 42.39 40.19
CA LYS A 74 79.08 41.31 41.20
C LYS A 74 80.40 40.56 41.17
N VAL A 75 80.96 40.28 39.99
CA VAL A 75 82.28 39.64 39.85
C VAL A 75 83.40 40.55 40.39
N SER A 76 83.33 41.86 40.12
CA SER A 76 84.32 42.84 40.61
C SER A 76 84.27 43.06 42.14
N VAL A 77 83.09 42.97 42.76
CA VAL A 77 82.91 43.18 44.22
C VAL A 77 83.62 42.10 45.05
N ASN A 78 83.83 40.90 44.51
CA ASN A 78 84.58 39.84 45.19
C ASN A 78 86.12 40.03 45.18
N MET A 79 86.65 41.12 44.61
CA MET A 79 88.10 41.32 44.41
C MET A 79 88.69 42.61 45.02
N SER A 80 87.90 43.43 45.74
CA SER A 80 88.47 44.60 46.45
C SER A 80 87.77 44.93 47.77
N SER A 81 88.37 44.48 48.88
CA SER A 81 88.03 44.94 50.22
C SER A 81 88.64 46.33 50.48
N ASN A 82 87.86 47.41 50.31
CA ASN A 82 88.20 48.73 50.86
C ASN A 82 86.92 49.58 51.08
N PRO A 83 86.58 49.97 52.32
CA PRO A 83 85.38 50.77 52.60
C PRO A 83 85.69 52.27 52.47
N GLY A 84 85.37 52.89 51.33
CA GLY A 84 85.69 54.32 51.17
C GLY A 84 85.43 54.98 49.81
N THR A 85 84.47 54.51 49.00
CA THR A 85 84.03 55.26 47.80
C THR A 85 82.51 55.24 47.66
N PRO A 86 81.86 56.35 47.28
CA PRO A 86 80.43 56.37 46.99
C PRO A 86 80.15 55.56 45.72
N LEU A 87 79.09 54.73 45.75
CA LEU A 87 78.68 53.97 44.57
C LEU A 87 78.34 54.92 43.40
N PRO A 88 78.84 54.66 42.18
CA PRO A 88 78.37 55.39 41.01
C PRO A 88 76.89 55.06 40.77
N LEU A 89 76.05 56.08 40.67
CA LEU A 89 74.69 55.97 40.17
C LEU A 89 74.69 55.33 38.77
N PRO A 90 73.70 54.50 38.42
CA PRO A 90 73.72 53.77 37.16
C PRO A 90 73.73 54.70 35.96
N LEU A 91 74.81 54.64 35.19
CA LEU A 91 74.95 55.32 33.91
C LEU A 91 73.84 54.86 32.95
N ARG A 92 73.01 55.81 32.50
CA ARG A 92 71.98 55.59 31.50
C ARG A 92 72.63 55.09 30.21
N ILE A 93 72.29 53.87 29.79
CA ILE A 93 72.80 53.30 28.55
C ILE A 93 72.17 54.04 27.36
N GLN A 94 72.99 54.75 26.58
CA GLN A 94 72.62 55.36 25.29
C GLN A 94 73.10 54.44 24.17
N ASN A 95 72.20 54.06 23.24
CA ASN A 95 72.47 53.06 22.20
C ASN A 95 72.58 53.64 20.78
N ASP A 96 72.33 54.94 20.61
CA ASP A 96 72.45 55.73 19.37
C ASP A 96 71.67 55.18 18.15
N LEU A 97 70.61 54.43 18.42
CA LEU A 97 69.67 53.90 17.42
C LEU A 97 68.38 54.73 17.34
N HIS A 98 67.92 54.98 16.12
CA HIS A 98 66.64 55.64 15.87
C HIS A 98 65.46 54.70 16.11
N ARG A 99 64.28 55.24 16.49
CA ARG A 99 63.06 54.45 16.78
C ARG A 99 62.64 53.52 15.62
N GLN A 100 62.90 53.93 14.38
CA GLN A 100 62.62 53.12 13.19
C GLN A 100 63.54 51.90 13.07
N GLN A 101 64.81 52.00 13.48
CA GLN A 101 65.75 50.88 13.49
C GLN A 101 65.35 49.84 14.55
N TYR A 102 64.88 50.27 15.73
CA TYR A 102 64.29 49.35 16.71
C TYR A 102 63.10 48.58 16.11
N SER A 103 62.15 49.26 15.45
CA SER A 103 61.02 48.58 14.82
C SER A 103 61.41 47.61 13.69
N TYR A 104 62.55 47.84 13.04
CA TYR A 104 63.12 46.91 12.05
C TYR A 104 63.78 45.70 12.73
N ILE A 105 64.55 45.91 13.80
CA ILE A 105 65.14 44.82 14.61
C ILE A 105 64.04 43.94 15.19
N ASP A 106 63.00 44.54 15.80
CA ASP A 106 61.84 43.83 16.35
C ASP A 106 61.22 42.89 15.28
N ALA A 107 61.03 43.39 14.04
CA ALA A 107 60.47 42.62 12.94
C ALA A 107 61.40 41.50 12.43
N VAL A 108 62.72 41.76 12.32
CA VAL A 108 63.71 40.78 11.87
C VAL A 108 63.90 39.66 12.90
N CYS A 109 64.00 40.01 14.19
CA CYS A 109 64.09 39.04 15.27
C CYS A 109 62.79 38.23 15.44
N TYR A 110 61.63 38.89 15.32
CA TYR A 110 60.34 38.20 15.25
C TYR A 110 60.33 37.20 14.11
N GLU A 111 60.80 37.56 12.92
CA GLU A 111 60.71 36.66 11.78
C GLU A 111 61.74 35.51 11.82
N LYS A 112 62.98 35.78 12.22
CA LYS A 112 64.08 34.80 12.16
C LYS A 112 64.27 33.95 13.41
N GLN A 113 63.98 34.46 14.61
CA GLN A 113 64.36 33.81 15.87
C GLN A 113 63.16 33.36 16.74
N LEU A 114 61.99 33.98 16.62
CA LEU A 114 60.79 33.50 17.33
C LEU A 114 60.31 32.15 16.75
N HIS A 115 60.21 31.13 17.61
CA HIS A 115 59.80 29.79 17.21
C HIS A 115 58.42 29.78 16.52
N TRP A 116 58.30 29.07 15.40
CA TRP A 116 57.09 29.07 14.54
C TRP A 116 55.80 28.73 15.30
N PHE A 117 55.87 27.81 16.29
CA PHE A 117 54.71 27.43 17.08
C PHE A 117 54.13 28.62 17.86
N ALA A 118 54.96 29.53 18.38
CA ALA A 118 54.47 30.72 19.07
C ALA A 118 53.75 31.70 18.12
N LYS A 119 54.19 31.77 16.86
CA LYS A 119 53.54 32.59 15.80
C LYS A 119 52.23 31.99 15.29
N PHE A 120 52.13 30.66 15.20
CA PHE A 120 51.02 29.99 14.52
C PHE A 120 50.05 29.26 15.45
N PHE A 121 50.32 29.22 16.77
CA PHE A 121 49.49 28.54 17.77
C PHE A 121 47.98 28.83 17.63
N PRO A 122 47.48 30.08 17.57
CA PRO A 122 46.04 30.32 17.49
C PRO A 122 45.40 29.79 16.20
N TYR A 123 46.11 29.90 15.08
CA TYR A 123 45.65 29.40 13.78
C TYR A 123 45.64 27.87 13.71
N LEU A 124 46.61 27.23 14.37
CA LEU A 124 46.69 25.78 14.50
C LEU A 124 45.60 25.24 15.44
N VAL A 125 45.30 25.92 16.55
CA VAL A 125 44.14 25.61 17.40
C VAL A 125 42.83 25.76 16.61
N LEU A 126 42.68 26.84 15.83
CA LEU A 126 41.53 27.08 14.97
C LEU A 126 41.35 25.99 13.90
N LEU A 127 42.43 25.57 13.24
CA LEU A 127 42.40 24.46 12.29
C LEU A 127 41.90 23.17 12.96
N HIS A 128 42.38 22.89 14.18
CA HIS A 128 42.03 21.69 14.90
C HIS A 128 40.58 21.68 15.39
N THR A 129 40.05 22.82 15.83
CA THR A 129 38.63 22.94 16.21
C THR A 129 37.71 22.81 15.01
N LEU A 130 38.08 23.37 13.86
CA LEU A 130 37.34 23.20 12.61
C LEU A 130 37.34 21.73 12.14
N ILE A 131 38.47 21.02 12.24
CA ILE A 131 38.51 19.58 11.92
C ILE A 131 37.62 18.77 12.88
N PHE A 132 37.70 19.01 14.20
CA PHE A 132 36.81 18.32 15.16
C PHE A 132 35.33 18.61 14.95
N ALA A 133 34.97 19.86 14.60
CA ALA A 133 33.60 20.24 14.27
C ALA A 133 33.12 19.56 12.98
N ALA A 134 33.91 19.62 11.91
CA ALA A 134 33.60 18.99 10.62
C ALA A 134 33.45 17.47 10.78
N CYS A 135 34.37 16.79 11.46
CA CYS A 135 34.29 15.36 11.74
C CYS A 135 33.10 14.98 12.64
N SER A 136 32.53 15.91 13.42
CA SER A 136 31.34 15.63 14.25
C SER A 136 30.04 15.75 13.45
N ASN A 137 29.98 16.67 12.49
CA ASN A 137 28.78 16.95 11.71
C ASN A 137 28.74 16.24 10.34
N PHE A 138 29.84 15.63 9.89
CA PHE A 138 29.95 14.98 8.57
C PHE A 138 28.83 13.96 8.31
N TRP A 139 28.54 13.08 9.26
CA TRP A 139 27.52 12.03 9.10
C TRP A 139 26.08 12.58 9.02
N LEU A 140 25.84 13.78 9.54
CA LEU A 140 24.54 14.46 9.49
C LEU A 140 24.31 15.13 8.14
N HIS A 141 25.33 15.74 7.53
CA HIS A 141 25.18 16.47 6.25
C HIS A 141 25.49 15.65 5.00
N TYR A 142 26.14 14.49 5.13
CA TYR A 142 26.50 13.67 3.97
C TYR A 142 25.22 13.10 3.30
N PRO A 143 24.92 13.38 2.01
CA PRO A 143 23.58 13.19 1.45
C PRO A 143 23.00 11.76 1.55
N SER A 144 23.85 10.73 1.43
CA SER A 144 23.40 9.33 1.50
C SER A 144 23.13 8.82 2.92
N THR A 145 23.53 9.58 3.95
CA THR A 145 23.17 9.33 5.36
C THR A 145 22.08 10.30 5.83
N SER A 146 22.21 11.61 5.54
CA SER A 146 21.23 12.67 5.91
C SER A 146 19.80 12.28 5.55
N SER A 147 19.57 11.93 4.28
CA SER A 147 18.24 11.54 3.76
C SER A 147 17.56 10.40 4.54
N ARG A 148 18.33 9.43 5.06
CA ARG A 148 17.78 8.34 5.89
C ARG A 148 17.52 8.77 7.33
N LEU A 149 18.36 9.64 7.88
CA LEU A 149 18.23 10.15 9.24
C LEU A 149 17.04 11.13 9.35
N GLU A 150 16.86 12.01 8.37
CA GLU A 150 15.69 12.87 8.24
C GLU A 150 14.40 12.05 8.14
N HIS A 151 14.38 11.03 7.26
CA HIS A 151 13.21 10.17 7.10
C HIS A 151 12.93 9.35 8.36
N PHE A 152 13.96 8.86 9.06
CA PHE A 152 13.81 8.20 10.37
C PHE A 152 13.17 9.13 11.40
N VAL A 153 13.74 10.33 11.61
CA VAL A 153 13.25 11.30 12.60
C VAL A 153 11.82 11.74 12.27
N ALA A 154 11.51 11.97 10.99
CA ALA A 154 10.16 12.32 10.55
C ALA A 154 9.13 11.20 10.75
N ILE A 155 9.53 9.93 10.66
CA ILE A 155 8.68 8.79 11.06
C ILE A 155 8.57 8.72 12.58
N LEU A 156 9.68 8.85 13.31
CA LEU A 156 9.73 8.70 14.76
C LEU A 156 8.82 9.72 15.47
N HIS A 157 8.82 10.98 15.03
CA HIS A 157 7.88 12.00 15.51
C HIS A 157 6.42 11.60 15.22
N LYS A 158 6.08 11.15 14.01
CA LYS A 158 4.72 10.72 13.67
C LYS A 158 4.26 9.50 14.48
N CYS A 159 5.17 8.57 14.76
CA CYS A 159 4.90 7.44 15.66
C CYS A 159 4.67 7.91 17.09
N PHE A 160 5.39 8.94 17.55
CA PHE A 160 5.21 9.52 18.88
C PHE A 160 3.89 10.30 19.00
N ASP A 161 3.54 11.11 17.99
CA ASP A 161 2.33 11.95 17.99
C ASP A 161 1.03 11.16 17.76
N SER A 162 1.11 9.93 17.24
CA SER A 162 -0.07 9.12 16.90
C SER A 162 -0.84 8.63 18.14
N PRO A 163 -2.13 9.01 18.30
CA PRO A 163 -2.98 8.57 19.43
C PRO A 163 -3.19 7.05 19.50
N TRP A 164 -3.05 6.37 18.36
CA TRP A 164 -3.07 4.91 18.27
C TRP A 164 -2.06 4.25 19.21
N THR A 165 -0.83 4.80 19.31
CA THR A 165 0.20 4.22 20.19
C THR A 165 -0.17 4.31 21.66
N THR A 166 -0.75 5.43 22.09
CA THR A 166 -1.21 5.60 23.47
C THR A 166 -2.36 4.65 23.80
N ARG A 167 -3.29 4.42 22.86
CA ARG A 167 -4.35 3.41 23.01
C ARG A 167 -3.78 2.00 23.11
N ALA A 168 -2.96 1.57 22.14
CA ALA A 168 -2.38 0.23 22.10
C ALA A 168 -1.51 -0.09 23.34
N LEU A 169 -0.82 0.92 23.90
CA LEU A 169 -0.13 0.78 25.18
C LEU A 169 -1.10 0.68 26.36
N SER A 170 -2.15 1.50 26.40
CA SER A 170 -3.13 1.46 27.49
C SER A 170 -3.85 0.11 27.60
N GLU A 171 -4.19 -0.52 26.46
CA GLU A 171 -4.77 -1.86 26.40
C GLU A 171 -3.83 -2.88 27.07
N THR A 172 -2.53 -2.86 26.74
CA THR A 172 -1.54 -3.77 27.36
C THR A 172 -1.33 -3.56 28.86
N VAL A 173 -1.64 -2.37 29.40
CA VAL A 173 -1.53 -2.06 30.84
C VAL A 173 -2.81 -2.45 31.59
N ALA A 174 -3.98 -2.26 30.99
CA ALA A 174 -5.25 -2.67 31.57
C ALA A 174 -5.30 -4.19 31.82
N GLU A 175 -4.90 -4.99 30.83
CA GLU A 175 -4.85 -6.46 30.92
C GLU A 175 -3.84 -6.97 31.97
N GLN A 176 -2.78 -6.20 32.27
CA GLN A 176 -1.82 -6.56 33.33
C GLN A 176 -2.40 -6.47 34.75
N SER A 177 -3.41 -5.62 34.96
CA SER A 177 -4.09 -5.52 36.27
C SER A 177 -4.87 -6.78 36.66
N VAL A 178 -5.23 -7.61 35.67
CA VAL A 178 -6.04 -8.83 35.83
C VAL A 178 -5.17 -10.08 36.07
N ARG A 179 -3.85 -10.02 35.87
CA ARG A 179 -2.95 -11.16 36.14
C ARG A 179 -2.51 -11.20 37.62
N PRO A 180 -2.92 -12.20 38.43
CA PRO A 180 -2.44 -12.32 39.80
C PRO A 180 -0.92 -12.59 39.81
N ARG A 181 -0.18 -11.77 40.58
CA ARG A 181 1.28 -11.86 40.71
C ARG A 181 1.73 -13.27 41.11
N LYS A 182 2.41 -13.99 40.22
CA LYS A 182 3.17 -15.19 40.59
C LYS A 182 4.39 -14.78 41.41
N LEU A 183 4.35 -15.11 42.70
CA LEU A 183 5.41 -14.83 43.67
C LEU A 183 6.72 -15.53 43.26
N SER A 184 7.85 -14.81 43.32
CA SER A 184 9.17 -15.34 42.97
C SER A 184 9.63 -16.41 43.98
N LYS A 185 10.25 -17.47 43.47
CA LYS A 185 10.79 -18.55 44.30
C LYS A 185 12.01 -18.08 45.11
N SER A 186 11.83 -17.86 46.41
CA SER A 186 12.92 -18.01 47.39
C SER A 186 13.05 -19.48 47.82
N LYS A 187 14.27 -19.93 48.10
CA LYS A 187 14.59 -21.33 48.44
C LYS A 187 14.34 -21.62 49.93
N THR A 188 13.94 -22.87 50.24
CA THR A 188 14.07 -23.57 51.54
C THR A 188 13.32 -22.95 52.75
N LEU A 189 12.69 -23.68 53.67
CA LEU A 189 13.01 -24.99 54.27
C LEU A 189 11.74 -25.81 54.66
N LEU A 190 11.96 -27.03 55.18
CA LEU A 190 11.02 -28.02 55.76
C LEU A 190 9.89 -27.40 56.65
N SER A 191 8.71 -28.01 56.86
CA SER A 191 8.53 -29.35 57.43
C SER A 191 7.08 -29.89 57.47
N THR A 192 6.92 -31.17 57.09
CA THR A 192 6.05 -32.24 57.66
C THR A 192 4.60 -32.01 58.17
N SER A 193 3.73 -32.91 57.68
CA SER A 193 2.56 -33.59 58.31
C SER A 193 1.23 -33.32 57.59
N GLY A 194 0.35 -34.31 57.38
CA GLY A 194 0.42 -35.76 57.63
C GLY A 194 -0.94 -36.43 57.37
N CYS A 195 -0.95 -37.76 57.16
CA CYS A 195 -2.12 -38.64 56.88
C CYS A 195 -2.75 -38.48 55.47
N SER A 196 -2.80 -39.47 54.56
CA SER A 196 -3.35 -40.85 54.62
C SER A 196 -4.89 -40.86 54.78
N ALA A 197 -5.72 -41.66 54.10
CA ALA A 197 -5.54 -42.82 53.20
C ALA A 197 -6.90 -43.09 52.47
N ASP A 198 -7.10 -43.94 51.45
CA ASP A 198 -6.22 -44.72 50.56
C ASP A 198 -7.02 -45.29 49.35
N ILE A 199 -6.38 -46.04 48.42
CA ILE A 199 -6.86 -47.22 47.62
C ILE A 199 -8.23 -47.10 46.85
N ASP A 200 -8.39 -47.44 45.55
CA ASP A 200 -7.67 -48.38 44.68
C ASP A 200 -7.61 -47.94 43.19
N SER A 201 -7.13 -48.84 42.33
CA SER A 201 -6.47 -48.62 41.05
C SER A 201 -7.24 -49.09 39.81
N SER A 202 -6.66 -48.81 38.63
CA SER A 202 -6.98 -49.34 37.29
C SER A 202 -8.03 -48.61 36.41
N LYS A 203 -7.55 -47.65 35.59
CA LYS A 203 -7.45 -47.81 34.12
C LYS A 203 -6.74 -46.62 33.49
N GLN A 204 -5.73 -46.91 32.64
CA GLN A 204 -5.07 -45.89 31.84
C GLN A 204 -6.03 -45.38 30.76
N SER A 205 -6.31 -44.09 30.77
CA SER A 205 -6.83 -43.35 29.62
C SER A 205 -5.87 -42.20 29.30
N LEU A 206 -5.54 -42.06 28.02
CA LEU A 206 -4.75 -40.95 27.48
C LEU A 206 -5.70 -39.95 26.83
N PRO A 207 -5.83 -38.72 27.34
CA PRO A 207 -6.31 -37.59 26.57
C PRO A 207 -5.12 -36.76 26.05
N TYR A 208 -5.09 -36.52 24.73
CA TYR A 208 -4.21 -35.51 24.14
C TYR A 208 -4.57 -34.10 24.65
N PRO A 209 -3.62 -33.14 24.65
CA PRO A 209 -3.79 -31.87 25.35
C PRO A 209 -4.87 -30.99 24.72
N GLN A 210 -5.90 -30.69 25.50
CA GLN A 210 -6.80 -29.58 25.24
C GLN A 210 -6.06 -28.26 25.50
N THR A 211 -6.09 -27.35 24.52
CA THR A 211 -5.68 -25.95 24.73
C THR A 211 -6.72 -25.26 25.61
N GLY A 212 -6.42 -25.16 26.89
CA GLY A 212 -7.35 -24.64 27.89
C GLY A 212 -7.45 -23.11 27.91
N LEU A 213 -8.69 -22.64 27.93
CA LEU A 213 -9.19 -21.62 28.85
C LEU A 213 -8.56 -20.21 28.76
N GLU A 214 -9.10 -19.39 27.85
CA GLU A 214 -9.21 -17.94 28.07
C GLU A 214 -10.69 -17.57 28.26
N SER A 215 -11.13 -17.51 29.51
CA SER A 215 -12.38 -16.87 29.92
C SER A 215 -12.05 -15.50 30.53
N ALA A 216 -12.01 -14.47 29.69
CA ALA A 216 -11.97 -13.08 30.12
C ALA A 216 -13.30 -12.43 29.76
N GLY A 217 -14.00 -11.87 30.74
CA GLY A 217 -15.32 -11.28 30.55
C GLY A 217 -15.27 -10.03 29.68
N ILE A 218 -16.27 -9.89 28.80
CA ILE A 218 -16.55 -8.64 28.11
C ILE A 218 -17.18 -7.68 29.12
N GLU A 219 -16.35 -6.99 29.91
CA GLU A 219 -16.76 -5.68 30.42
C GLU A 219 -16.66 -4.69 29.27
N SER A 220 -17.75 -3.98 29.01
CA SER A 220 -17.87 -3.02 27.92
C SER A 220 -16.78 -1.96 28.00
N SER A 221 -15.75 -2.08 27.17
CA SER A 221 -14.70 -1.08 27.07
C SER A 221 -15.31 0.23 26.61
N THR A 222 -15.33 1.24 27.49
CA THR A 222 -15.60 2.64 27.16
C THR A 222 -14.44 3.22 26.36
N SER A 223 -14.16 2.62 25.21
CA SER A 223 -13.08 3.03 24.34
C SER A 223 -13.47 4.33 23.67
N SER A 224 -12.66 5.38 23.84
CA SER A 224 -12.74 6.54 22.97
C SER A 224 -12.62 6.04 21.53
N VAL A 225 -13.67 6.25 20.75
CA VAL A 225 -13.71 5.88 19.33
C VAL A 225 -12.52 6.54 18.67
N LEU A 226 -11.64 5.74 18.06
CA LEU A 226 -10.55 6.28 17.28
C LEU A 226 -11.20 6.91 16.04
N ASP A 227 -11.09 8.22 15.89
CA ASP A 227 -11.68 8.92 14.75
C ASP A 227 -11.16 8.31 13.44
N LYS A 228 -12.03 8.17 12.45
CA LYS A 228 -11.68 7.57 11.14
C LYS A 228 -10.40 8.16 10.55
N LYS A 229 -10.21 9.48 10.71
CA LYS A 229 -9.02 10.23 10.30
C LYS A 229 -7.74 9.77 11.01
N GLU A 230 -7.79 9.47 12.30
CA GLU A 230 -6.64 8.96 13.06
C GLU A 230 -6.32 7.51 12.69
N GLY A 231 -7.34 6.70 12.43
CA GLY A 231 -7.20 5.32 11.97
C GLY A 231 -6.54 5.19 10.59
N GLU A 232 -6.91 6.06 9.65
CA GLU A 232 -6.26 6.18 8.33
C GLU A 232 -4.83 6.71 8.45
N GLN A 233 -4.58 7.71 9.31
CA GLN A 233 -3.23 8.21 9.59
C GLN A 233 -2.33 7.12 10.16
N ALA A 234 -2.81 6.33 11.12
CA ALA A 234 -2.06 5.21 11.68
C ALA A 234 -1.75 4.15 10.60
N LYS A 235 -2.71 3.79 9.74
CA LYS A 235 -2.51 2.88 8.59
C LYS A 235 -1.40 3.38 7.65
N ALA A 236 -1.40 4.68 7.34
CA ALA A 236 -0.36 5.30 6.52
C ALA A 236 1.03 5.34 7.22
N ILE A 237 1.07 5.36 8.56
CA ILE A 237 2.32 5.24 9.34
C ILE A 237 2.85 3.80 9.29
N PHE A 238 2.02 2.78 9.50
CA PHE A 238 2.40 1.36 9.36
C PHE A 238 3.06 1.08 8.01
N GLU A 239 2.45 1.54 6.91
CA GLU A 239 3.02 1.31 5.57
C GLU A 239 4.36 2.04 5.38
N LYS A 240 4.49 3.28 5.87
CA LYS A 240 5.75 4.04 5.81
C LYS A 240 6.84 3.37 6.64
N VAL A 241 6.52 2.86 7.83
CA VAL A 241 7.45 2.09 8.69
C VAL A 241 7.92 0.82 7.97
N LYS A 242 7.01 0.03 7.36
CA LYS A 242 7.36 -1.17 6.58
C LYS A 242 8.28 -0.84 5.39
N ARG A 243 7.92 0.14 4.55
CA ARG A 243 8.72 0.58 3.39
C ARG A 243 10.10 1.11 3.82
N PHE A 244 10.15 1.93 4.86
CA PHE A 244 11.40 2.50 5.38
C PHE A 244 12.32 1.42 5.99
N ARG A 245 11.77 0.46 6.74
CA ARG A 245 12.50 -0.69 7.29
C ARG A 245 13.23 -1.44 6.18
N LEU A 246 12.51 -1.84 5.12
CA LEU A 246 13.09 -2.55 3.97
C LEU A 246 14.21 -1.74 3.28
N HIS A 247 14.07 -0.42 3.18
CA HIS A 247 15.08 0.43 2.56
C HIS A 247 16.38 0.57 3.40
N VAL A 248 16.27 0.60 4.72
CA VAL A 248 17.42 0.85 5.62
C VAL A 248 18.10 -0.42 6.11
N GLU A 249 17.36 -1.52 6.35
CA GLU A 249 17.96 -2.80 6.79
C GLU A 249 19.01 -3.35 5.80
N GLN A 250 18.91 -3.02 4.51
CA GLN A 250 19.81 -3.51 3.46
C GLN A 250 21.24 -2.92 3.51
N LYS A 251 21.50 -1.86 4.30
CA LYS A 251 22.76 -1.08 4.24
C LYS A 251 23.37 -0.87 5.64
N ASP A 252 24.70 -0.73 5.69
CA ASP A 252 25.48 -0.48 6.92
C ASP A 252 26.35 0.79 6.82
N ILE A 253 25.89 1.78 6.06
CA ILE A 253 26.65 3.00 5.72
C ILE A 253 26.72 3.95 6.93
N ILE A 254 25.61 4.15 7.63
CA ILE A 254 25.52 5.09 8.77
C ILE A 254 26.42 4.60 9.89
N TYR A 255 26.33 3.30 10.24
CA TYR A 255 27.23 2.69 11.22
C TYR A 255 28.71 2.83 10.83
N ARG A 256 29.08 2.58 9.57
CA ARG A 256 30.47 2.71 9.10
C ARG A 256 30.98 4.14 9.14
N VAL A 257 30.16 5.13 8.76
CA VAL A 257 30.56 6.54 8.80
C VAL A 257 30.72 7.00 10.25
N TYR A 258 29.77 6.65 11.14
CA TYR A 258 29.82 7.01 12.56
C TYR A 258 31.01 6.35 13.30
N LEU A 259 31.38 5.12 12.94
CA LEU A 259 32.60 4.48 13.45
C LEU A 259 33.88 5.17 12.95
N LYS A 260 33.96 5.46 11.64
CA LYS A 260 35.14 6.11 11.03
C LYS A 260 35.42 7.50 11.60
N GLN A 261 34.39 8.33 11.83
CA GLN A 261 34.59 9.65 12.42
C GLN A 261 35.16 9.59 13.85
N ILE A 262 34.75 8.61 14.67
CA ILE A 262 35.29 8.45 16.02
C ILE A 262 36.74 7.98 15.97
N ILE A 263 37.09 7.05 15.08
CA ILE A 263 38.49 6.63 14.87
C ILE A 263 39.36 7.83 14.45
N VAL A 264 38.89 8.67 13.52
CA VAL A 264 39.61 9.90 13.11
C VAL A 264 39.76 10.89 14.27
N LYS A 265 38.72 11.09 15.09
CA LYS A 265 38.78 11.93 16.31
C LYS A 265 39.84 11.43 17.30
N VAL A 266 39.90 10.13 17.56
CA VAL A 266 40.87 9.52 18.48
C VAL A 266 42.30 9.61 17.93
N ILE A 267 42.51 9.39 16.63
CA ILE A 267 43.83 9.58 16.00
C ILE A 267 44.29 11.05 16.12
N LEU A 268 43.41 12.00 15.80
CA LEU A 268 43.72 13.42 15.90
C LEU A 268 44.02 13.85 17.34
N PHE A 269 43.28 13.33 18.32
CA PHE A 269 43.54 13.51 19.74
C PHE A 269 44.96 13.05 20.14
N VAL A 270 45.36 11.82 19.76
CA VAL A 270 46.69 11.27 20.06
C VAL A 270 47.81 12.11 19.43
N LEU A 271 47.62 12.57 18.18
CA LEU A 271 48.57 13.47 17.53
C LEU A 271 48.72 14.77 18.34
N ILE A 272 47.62 15.46 18.65
CA ILE A 272 47.63 16.75 19.36
C ILE A 272 48.31 16.64 20.73
N ILE A 273 47.99 15.60 21.51
CA ILE A 273 48.60 15.39 22.82
C ILE A 273 50.09 15.07 22.75
N THR A 274 50.57 14.51 21.64
CA THR A 274 51.99 14.22 21.46
C THR A 274 52.79 15.48 21.14
N TYR A 275 52.33 16.31 20.19
CA TYR A 275 53.15 17.42 19.67
C TYR A 275 52.92 18.77 20.40
N VAL A 276 51.71 19.08 20.91
CA VAL A 276 51.43 20.38 21.55
C VAL A 276 52.21 20.58 22.87
N PRO A 277 52.22 19.64 23.83
CA PRO A 277 53.01 19.78 25.05
C PRO A 277 54.52 19.86 24.78
N TYR A 278 54.99 19.16 23.73
CA TYR A 278 56.40 19.22 23.32
C TYR A 278 56.80 20.64 22.88
N PHE A 279 56.09 21.27 21.94
CA PHE A 279 56.45 22.62 21.49
C PHE A 279 56.16 23.73 22.51
N LEU A 280 55.33 23.48 23.53
CA LEU A 280 55.13 24.44 24.62
C LEU A 280 56.40 24.72 25.43
N THR A 281 57.33 23.76 25.48
CA THR A 281 58.63 23.95 26.16
C THR A 281 59.53 25.00 25.47
N TYR A 282 59.29 25.29 24.19
CA TYR A 282 60.06 26.26 23.40
C TYR A 282 59.52 27.71 23.48
N ILE A 283 58.45 27.96 24.24
CA ILE A 283 57.94 29.32 24.46
C ILE A 283 58.63 29.91 25.71
N SER A 284 59.59 30.80 25.51
CA SER A 284 60.25 31.58 26.58
C SER A 284 59.78 33.03 26.60
N LEU A 285 59.94 33.70 27.75
CA LEU A 285 59.71 35.14 27.90
C LEU A 285 60.85 35.96 27.28
N GLU A 286 62.08 35.47 27.46
CA GLU A 286 63.31 36.06 26.93
C GLU A 286 63.84 35.22 25.77
N ILE A 287 64.33 35.90 24.73
CA ILE A 287 64.84 35.31 23.49
C ILE A 287 66.12 36.06 23.11
N ASP A 288 67.25 35.35 23.03
CA ASP A 288 68.48 35.90 22.45
C ASP A 288 68.38 35.85 20.92
N CYS A 289 68.42 37.01 20.29
CA CYS A 289 68.37 37.17 18.85
C CYS A 289 69.74 37.52 18.28
N SER A 290 70.36 36.55 17.60
CA SER A 290 71.54 36.78 16.77
C SER A 290 71.13 36.89 15.29
N VAL A 291 71.39 38.05 14.67
CA VAL A 291 71.03 38.31 13.26
C VAL A 291 72.05 39.25 12.61
N ASP A 292 72.44 38.95 11.37
CA ASP A 292 73.50 39.66 10.64
C ASP A 292 73.02 40.99 10.02
N VAL A 293 72.52 41.90 10.87
CA VAL A 293 72.08 43.27 10.50
C VAL A 293 73.06 44.36 10.96
N GLN A 294 74.29 43.97 11.34
CA GLN A 294 75.33 44.84 11.87
C GLN A 294 75.65 46.03 10.95
N ALA A 295 75.59 45.85 9.63
CA ALA A 295 75.82 46.93 8.66
C ALA A 295 74.77 48.06 8.69
N PHE A 296 73.56 47.81 9.21
CA PHE A 296 72.46 48.78 9.28
C PHE A 296 72.20 49.34 10.69
N THR A 297 72.70 48.65 11.72
CA THR A 297 72.36 48.90 13.13
C THR A 297 73.57 48.99 14.06
N GLY A 298 74.75 48.56 13.64
CA GLY A 298 75.97 48.53 14.46
C GLY A 298 76.09 47.36 15.46
N TYR A 299 75.05 46.55 15.66
CA TYR A 299 75.03 45.45 16.64
C TYR A 299 74.77 44.08 15.97
N LYS A 300 75.17 42.99 16.65
CA LYS A 300 75.02 41.60 16.16
C LYS A 300 74.04 40.75 16.99
N ARG A 301 73.97 41.00 18.30
CA ARG A 301 73.05 40.34 19.25
C ARG A 301 72.07 41.32 19.89
N TYR A 302 70.87 40.82 20.14
CA TYR A 302 69.78 41.56 20.75
C TYR A 302 69.05 40.69 21.78
N GLN A 303 68.84 41.20 22.99
CA GLN A 303 67.95 40.56 23.96
C GLN A 303 66.52 40.99 23.66
N CYS A 304 65.64 40.04 23.36
CA CYS A 304 64.26 40.29 23.00
C CYS A 304 63.29 39.74 24.07
N VAL A 305 62.26 40.52 24.40
CA VAL A 305 61.18 40.09 25.32
C VAL A 305 59.90 39.86 24.54
N TYR A 306 59.31 38.66 24.69
CA TYR A 306 58.05 38.26 24.05
C TYR A 306 56.88 38.46 25.02
N SER A 307 56.13 39.56 24.85
CA SER A 307 55.07 40.00 25.78
C SER A 307 53.93 38.99 25.97
N LEU A 308 53.66 38.16 24.97
CA LEU A 308 52.57 37.19 24.96
C LEU A 308 52.97 35.81 25.51
N ALA A 309 54.25 35.58 25.87
CA ALA A 309 54.78 34.26 26.26
C ALA A 309 53.94 33.56 27.33
N GLU A 310 53.75 34.20 28.49
CA GLU A 310 53.04 33.61 29.62
C GLU A 310 51.53 33.48 29.37
N ILE A 311 50.92 34.44 28.66
CA ILE A 311 49.51 34.37 28.28
C ILE A 311 49.27 33.17 27.34
N PHE A 312 50.18 32.94 26.38
CA PHE A 312 50.08 31.82 25.45
C PHE A 312 50.34 30.48 26.13
N LYS A 313 51.27 30.39 27.10
CA LYS A 313 51.43 29.19 27.94
C LYS A 313 50.15 28.83 28.70
N VAL A 314 49.48 29.82 29.30
CA VAL A 314 48.21 29.61 30.03
C VAL A 314 47.11 29.14 29.08
N LEU A 315 46.89 29.85 27.96
CA LEU A 315 45.88 29.49 26.96
C LEU A 315 46.12 28.11 26.33
N ALA A 316 47.38 27.75 26.07
CA ALA A 316 47.74 26.46 25.50
C ALA A 316 47.65 25.32 26.52
N SER A 317 48.00 25.56 27.79
CA SER A 317 47.79 24.58 28.87
C SER A 317 46.30 24.28 29.05
N PHE A 318 45.46 25.33 29.02
CA PHE A 318 44.00 25.18 29.04
C PHE A 318 43.47 24.43 27.81
N TYR A 319 43.98 24.72 26.61
CA TYR A 319 43.66 23.98 25.39
C TYR A 319 44.02 22.48 25.49
N VAL A 320 45.19 22.14 26.02
CA VAL A 320 45.59 20.73 26.25
C VAL A 320 44.61 20.01 27.18
N ILE A 321 44.16 20.67 28.26
CA ILE A 321 43.14 20.10 29.18
C ILE A 321 41.82 19.83 28.43
N LEU A 322 41.35 20.78 27.61
CA LEU A 322 40.13 20.59 26.80
C LEU A 322 40.27 19.43 25.80
N VAL A 323 41.44 19.29 25.17
CA VAL A 323 41.75 18.17 24.25
C VAL A 323 41.76 16.83 24.98
N ILE A 324 42.26 16.76 26.23
CA ILE A 324 42.19 15.55 27.06
C ILE A 324 40.74 15.16 27.34
N LEU A 325 39.89 16.10 27.74
CA LEU A 325 38.46 15.85 27.99
C LEU A 325 37.73 15.36 26.72
N TYR A 326 38.05 15.95 25.57
CA TYR A 326 37.52 15.53 24.26
C TYR A 326 37.99 14.11 23.89
N GLY A 327 39.28 13.81 24.10
CA GLY A 327 39.89 12.51 23.79
C GLY A 327 39.38 11.37 24.65
N LEU A 328 39.22 11.59 25.96
CA LEU A 328 38.67 10.59 26.89
C LEU A 328 37.23 10.21 26.53
N THR A 329 36.39 11.20 26.22
CA THR A 329 34.99 10.95 25.82
C THR A 329 34.89 10.34 24.42
N SER A 330 35.76 10.72 23.48
CA SER A 330 35.91 10.05 22.17
C SER A 330 36.37 8.59 22.30
N SER A 331 37.25 8.30 23.25
CA SER A 331 37.73 6.93 23.51
C SER A 331 36.66 6.07 24.17
N TYR A 332 35.85 6.65 25.06
CA TYR A 332 34.69 5.99 25.66
C TYR A 332 33.63 5.60 24.60
N SER A 333 33.29 6.50 23.67
CA SER A 333 32.31 6.19 22.62
C SER A 333 32.82 5.10 21.66
N LEU A 334 34.12 5.10 21.33
CA LEU A 334 34.75 4.03 20.57
C LEU A 334 34.67 2.68 21.30
N TRP A 335 34.96 2.66 22.60
CA TRP A 335 34.85 1.46 23.42
C TRP A 335 33.41 0.94 23.51
N TRP A 336 32.42 1.82 23.68
CA TRP A 336 31.00 1.47 23.67
C TRP A 336 30.57 0.82 22.35
N MET A 337 30.99 1.40 21.20
CA MET A 337 30.70 0.85 19.88
C MET A 337 31.37 -0.50 19.58
N LEU A 338 32.53 -0.78 20.19
CA LEU A 338 33.26 -2.03 20.01
C LEU A 338 32.80 -3.14 20.96
N ARG A 339 32.30 -2.78 22.15
CA ARG A 339 31.80 -3.75 23.15
C ARG A 339 30.38 -4.22 22.83
N SER A 340 29.53 -3.35 22.29
CA SER A 340 28.12 -3.64 22.02
C SER A 340 27.90 -4.08 20.58
N SER A 341 27.11 -5.12 20.35
CA SER A 341 26.76 -5.61 19.01
C SER A 341 25.69 -4.74 18.33
N LEU A 342 26.01 -3.46 18.07
CA LEU A 342 25.06 -2.43 17.61
C LEU A 342 24.44 -2.68 16.21
N LYS A 343 24.85 -3.74 15.51
CA LYS A 343 24.25 -4.19 14.24
C LYS A 343 22.98 -5.02 14.41
N GLN A 344 22.58 -5.34 15.63
CA GLN A 344 21.33 -6.04 15.95
C GLN A 344 20.64 -5.32 17.11
N TYR A 345 19.33 -5.12 17.01
CA TYR A 345 18.49 -4.55 18.06
C TYR A 345 17.34 -5.53 18.32
N SER A 346 17.24 -6.02 19.55
CA SER A 346 16.17 -6.94 19.98
C SER A 346 15.19 -6.25 20.93
N PHE A 347 13.90 -6.46 20.70
CA PHE A 347 12.82 -5.90 21.53
C PHE A 347 12.48 -6.83 22.72
N GLU A 348 13.45 -7.57 23.25
CA GLU A 348 13.23 -8.65 24.23
C GLU A 348 12.57 -8.16 25.53
N ALA A 349 13.12 -7.10 26.14
CA ALA A 349 12.54 -6.46 27.33
C ALA A 349 11.17 -5.78 27.09
N LEU A 350 10.73 -5.71 25.82
CA LEU A 350 9.42 -5.22 25.39
C LEU A 350 8.44 -6.38 25.12
N ARG A 351 8.89 -7.48 24.51
CA ARG A 351 8.13 -8.74 24.37
C ARG A 351 7.79 -9.35 25.74
N GLU A 352 8.68 -9.24 26.74
CA GLU A 352 8.38 -9.69 28.11
C GLU A 352 7.34 -8.81 28.83
N LYS A 353 7.22 -7.52 28.45
CA LYS A 353 6.40 -6.52 29.14
C LYS A 353 5.11 -6.16 28.41
N SER A 354 4.86 -6.71 27.23
CA SER A 354 3.67 -6.46 26.43
C SER A 354 3.13 -7.78 25.86
N ASN A 355 1.86 -7.82 25.47
CA ASN A 355 1.27 -9.00 24.82
C ASN A 355 1.66 -9.13 23.32
N TYR A 356 2.52 -8.24 22.80
CA TYR A 356 3.01 -8.25 21.42
C TYR A 356 4.32 -9.06 21.30
N SER A 357 4.19 -10.38 21.21
CA SER A 357 5.32 -11.31 21.02
C SER A 357 5.84 -11.37 19.58
N ASP A 358 5.06 -10.85 18.63
CA ASP A 358 5.28 -10.84 17.18
C ASP A 358 6.26 -9.76 16.69
N ILE A 359 6.62 -8.79 17.54
CA ILE A 359 7.52 -7.68 17.18
C ILE A 359 8.85 -8.23 16.66
N PRO A 360 9.27 -7.97 15.41
CA PRO A 360 10.48 -8.53 14.81
C PRO A 360 11.77 -7.86 15.31
N ASP A 361 12.87 -8.63 15.37
CA ASP A 361 14.21 -8.09 15.61
C ASP A 361 14.76 -7.40 14.35
N VAL A 362 15.54 -6.33 14.54
CA VAL A 362 16.02 -5.48 13.44
C VAL A 362 17.55 -5.47 13.35
N LYS A 363 18.08 -5.22 12.15
CA LYS A 363 19.49 -5.37 11.79
C LYS A 363 20.09 -4.13 11.11
N ASN A 364 21.42 -4.08 11.04
CA ASN A 364 22.24 -3.11 10.29
C ASN A 364 22.00 -1.64 10.66
N ASP A 365 21.96 -0.71 9.68
CA ASP A 365 21.85 0.74 9.94
C ASP A 365 20.63 1.09 10.81
N PHE A 366 19.50 0.41 10.62
CA PHE A 366 18.27 0.69 11.39
C PHE A 366 18.42 0.29 12.86
N ALA A 367 19.03 -0.87 13.14
CA ALA A 367 19.34 -1.29 14.51
C ALA A 367 20.28 -0.27 15.21
N PHE A 368 21.29 0.23 14.48
CA PHE A 368 22.20 1.24 15.01
C PHE A 368 21.49 2.57 15.32
N ILE A 369 20.64 3.05 14.43
CA ILE A 369 19.86 4.28 14.65
C ILE A 369 18.90 4.12 15.84
N LEU A 370 18.23 2.97 15.98
CA LEU A 370 17.39 2.68 17.16
C LEU A 370 18.20 2.65 18.45
N HIS A 371 19.39 2.04 18.47
CA HIS A 371 20.28 2.10 19.65
C HIS A 371 20.63 3.54 20.03
N LEU A 372 20.89 4.43 19.06
CA LEU A 372 21.14 5.85 19.35
C LEU A 372 19.91 6.56 19.96
N ALA A 373 18.71 6.32 19.42
CA ALA A 373 17.47 6.89 19.95
C ALA A 373 17.11 6.34 21.35
N ASP A 374 17.43 5.07 21.63
CA ASP A 374 17.21 4.42 22.93
C ASP A 374 18.16 4.96 24.01
N GLN A 375 19.38 5.40 23.65
CA GLN A 375 20.26 6.16 24.55
C GLN A 375 19.76 7.58 24.85
N TYR A 376 18.82 8.12 24.04
CA TYR A 376 18.20 9.42 24.28
C TYR A 376 16.95 9.28 25.17
N ASP A 377 15.95 8.50 24.74
CA ASP A 377 14.77 8.16 25.53
C ASP A 377 14.13 6.84 25.05
N PRO A 378 14.04 5.80 25.90
CA PRO A 378 13.41 4.52 25.55
C PRO A 378 11.88 4.60 25.33
N LEU A 379 11.23 5.75 25.54
CA LEU A 379 9.83 5.92 25.13
C LEU A 379 9.66 5.91 23.60
N TYR A 380 10.66 6.38 22.84
CA TYR A 380 10.63 6.36 21.39
C TYR A 380 10.67 4.93 20.85
N SER A 381 11.57 4.08 21.33
CA SER A 381 11.67 2.67 20.92
C SER A 381 10.39 1.89 21.26
N LYS A 382 9.78 2.14 22.43
CA LYS A 382 8.49 1.55 22.84
C LYS A 382 7.29 1.96 21.99
N ARG A 383 7.14 3.25 21.64
CA ARG A 383 6.03 3.68 20.76
C ARG A 383 6.25 3.19 19.33
N PHE A 384 7.51 3.19 18.87
CA PHE A 384 7.87 2.72 17.54
C PHE A 384 7.63 1.22 17.36
N SER A 385 7.92 0.39 18.38
CA SER A 385 7.78 -1.08 18.27
C SER A 385 6.35 -1.55 18.02
N ILE A 386 5.34 -0.77 18.41
CA ILE A 386 3.93 -1.05 18.12
C ILE A 386 3.71 -1.05 16.60
N PHE A 387 4.26 -0.07 15.87
CA PHE A 387 4.16 -0.01 14.41
C PHE A 387 4.98 -1.09 13.66
N LEU A 388 5.72 -1.93 14.38
CA LEU A 388 6.37 -3.13 13.84
C LEU A 388 5.57 -4.43 14.08
N SER A 389 4.52 -4.41 14.92
CA SER A 389 3.67 -5.56 15.22
C SER A 389 2.56 -5.74 14.17
N GLU A 390 2.41 -6.95 13.67
CA GLU A 390 1.34 -7.36 12.77
C GLU A 390 0.01 -7.57 13.52
N VAL A 391 0.06 -8.06 14.77
CA VAL A 391 -1.12 -8.17 15.64
C VAL A 391 -1.74 -6.79 15.89
N SER A 392 -0.91 -5.77 16.12
CA SER A 392 -1.40 -4.39 16.29
C SER A 392 -1.97 -3.79 14.99
N GLU A 393 -1.40 -4.13 13.83
CA GLU A 393 -1.92 -3.72 12.52
C GLU A 393 -3.28 -4.37 12.24
N ASN A 394 -3.45 -5.65 12.59
CA ASN A 394 -4.72 -6.36 12.41
C ASN A 394 -5.80 -5.86 13.39
N LYS A 395 -5.44 -5.51 14.63
CA LYS A 395 -6.33 -4.76 15.54
C LYS A 395 -6.78 -3.42 14.93
N LEU A 396 -5.86 -2.65 14.35
CA LEU A 396 -6.18 -1.38 13.69
C LEU A 396 -7.10 -1.58 12.47
N LYS A 397 -6.84 -2.61 11.64
CA LYS A 397 -7.72 -2.97 10.50
C LYS A 397 -9.13 -3.30 10.96
N GLN A 398 -9.30 -4.08 12.03
CA GLN A 398 -10.61 -4.41 12.60
C GLN A 398 -11.37 -3.15 13.06
N ILE A 399 -10.70 -2.25 13.81
CA ILE A 399 -11.32 -0.99 14.28
C ILE A 399 -11.68 -0.07 13.09
N ASN A 400 -10.80 0.06 12.10
CA ASN A 400 -11.10 0.84 10.89
C ASN A 400 -12.27 0.22 10.10
N LEU A 401 -12.33 -1.10 10.00
CA LEU A 401 -13.44 -1.82 9.34
C LEU A 401 -14.77 -1.55 10.07
N ASN A 402 -14.80 -1.62 11.40
CA ASN A 402 -15.98 -1.28 12.19
C ASN A 402 -16.41 0.18 12.03
N ASN A 403 -15.45 1.12 11.93
CA ASN A 403 -15.73 2.53 11.64
C ASN A 403 -16.24 2.77 10.20
N GLU A 404 -15.81 1.97 9.23
CA GLU A 404 -16.25 2.06 7.83
C GLU A 404 -17.60 1.37 7.56
N TRP A 405 -17.97 0.38 8.37
CA TRP A 405 -19.18 -0.43 8.24
C TRP A 405 -20.12 -0.21 9.42
N THR A 406 -20.68 1.00 9.50
CA THR A 406 -21.73 1.33 10.49
C THR A 406 -22.99 0.50 10.27
N VAL A 407 -23.77 0.31 11.33
CA VAL A 407 -25.05 -0.43 11.31
C VAL A 407 -26.00 0.09 10.23
N GLU A 408 -26.07 1.42 10.02
CA GLU A 408 -26.91 2.05 8.98
C GLU A 408 -26.49 1.63 7.56
N LYS A 409 -25.18 1.61 7.28
CA LYS A 409 -24.62 1.20 6.00
C LYS A 409 -24.76 -0.31 5.74
N LEU A 410 -24.78 -1.12 6.80
CA LEU A 410 -25.08 -2.54 6.69
C LEU A 410 -26.59 -2.77 6.50
N LYS A 411 -27.46 -2.01 7.15
CA LYS A 411 -28.92 -2.08 6.93
C LYS A 411 -29.33 -1.72 5.52
N SER A 412 -28.67 -0.74 4.87
CA SER A 412 -28.91 -0.43 3.45
C SER A 412 -28.37 -1.47 2.47
N LYS A 413 -27.56 -2.42 2.95
CA LYS A 413 -27.04 -3.59 2.20
C LYS A 413 -27.88 -4.86 2.38
N LEU A 414 -28.91 -4.84 3.24
CA LEU A 414 -29.82 -5.99 3.41
C LEU A 414 -30.74 -6.12 2.20
N VAL A 415 -30.77 -7.30 1.59
CA VAL A 415 -31.59 -7.61 0.41
C VAL A 415 -32.57 -8.74 0.77
N LYS A 416 -33.77 -8.71 0.17
CA LYS A 416 -34.72 -9.83 0.24
C LYS A 416 -34.50 -10.76 -0.93
N ASN A 417 -34.18 -12.02 -0.62
CA ASN A 417 -34.03 -13.08 -1.60
C ASN A 417 -35.36 -13.46 -2.28
N ALA A 418 -35.29 -14.21 -3.38
CA ALA A 418 -36.46 -14.80 -4.04
C ALA A 418 -37.31 -15.72 -3.13
N GLN A 419 -36.76 -16.14 -1.97
CA GLN A 419 -37.44 -16.90 -0.92
C GLN A 419 -38.00 -16.01 0.22
N ASP A 420 -38.04 -14.69 0.02
CA ASP A 420 -38.40 -13.62 0.97
C ASP A 420 -37.57 -13.56 2.28
N LYS A 421 -36.40 -14.23 2.29
CA LYS A 421 -35.43 -14.18 3.39
C LYS A 421 -34.56 -12.93 3.30
N VAL A 422 -34.28 -12.32 4.44
CA VAL A 422 -33.36 -11.18 4.54
C VAL A 422 -31.92 -11.70 4.55
N GLU A 423 -31.13 -11.31 3.54
CA GLU A 423 -29.72 -11.66 3.41
C GLU A 423 -28.78 -10.46 3.50
N LEU A 424 -27.56 -10.73 3.95
CA LEU A 424 -26.42 -9.82 3.88
C LEU A 424 -25.26 -10.49 3.13
N HIS A 425 -24.82 -9.87 2.04
CA HIS A 425 -23.64 -10.29 1.28
C HIS A 425 -22.45 -9.38 1.57
N LEU A 426 -21.36 -9.98 2.08
CA LEU A 426 -20.10 -9.33 2.38
C LEU A 426 -19.01 -9.90 1.47
N PHE A 427 -18.43 -9.02 0.64
CA PHE A 427 -17.51 -9.36 -0.43
C PHE A 427 -16.17 -8.61 -0.27
N MET A 428 -15.04 -9.33 -0.37
CA MET A 428 -13.67 -8.79 -0.34
C MET A 428 -13.36 -7.83 0.82
N LEU A 429 -13.83 -8.16 2.03
CA LEU A 429 -13.44 -7.44 3.25
C LEU A 429 -12.12 -7.98 3.81
N SER A 430 -11.36 -7.14 4.52
CA SER A 430 -10.13 -7.57 5.21
C SER A 430 -10.37 -8.33 6.52
N GLY A 431 -11.63 -8.57 6.88
CA GLY A 431 -12.10 -9.17 8.12
C GLY A 431 -13.63 -9.11 8.20
N LEU A 432 -14.22 -9.55 9.30
CA LEU A 432 -15.66 -9.48 9.55
C LEU A 432 -15.96 -8.31 10.51
N PRO A 433 -16.78 -7.31 10.13
CA PRO A 433 -17.08 -6.18 11.01
C PRO A 433 -17.97 -6.62 12.18
N ASP A 434 -17.67 -6.16 13.39
CA ASP A 434 -18.41 -6.55 14.60
C ASP A 434 -19.86 -6.01 14.59
N ASN A 435 -20.08 -4.85 13.94
CA ASN A 435 -21.40 -4.24 13.77
C ASN A 435 -22.40 -5.12 12.97
N VAL A 436 -21.93 -6.17 12.30
CA VAL A 436 -22.80 -7.15 11.61
C VAL A 436 -23.65 -7.94 12.61
N PHE A 437 -23.13 -8.20 13.82
CA PHE A 437 -23.83 -9.00 14.82
C PHE A 437 -25.02 -8.27 15.48
N GLU A 438 -25.07 -6.94 15.37
CA GLU A 438 -26.20 -6.11 15.84
C GLU A 438 -27.44 -6.22 14.93
N LEU A 439 -27.35 -6.88 13.76
CA LEU A 439 -28.41 -7.00 12.76
C LEU A 439 -29.33 -8.20 13.03
N THR A 440 -30.18 -8.07 14.05
CA THR A 440 -31.11 -9.13 14.49
C THR A 440 -32.14 -9.59 13.44
N GLU A 441 -32.36 -8.81 12.38
CA GLU A 441 -33.32 -9.09 11.29
C GLU A 441 -32.80 -10.05 10.21
N MET A 442 -31.50 -10.37 10.20
CA MET A 442 -30.86 -11.19 9.17
C MET A 442 -31.16 -12.69 9.31
N GLU A 443 -31.63 -13.34 8.24
CA GLU A 443 -31.80 -14.81 8.18
C GLU A 443 -30.64 -15.54 7.47
N VAL A 444 -29.97 -14.86 6.53
CA VAL A 444 -28.91 -15.44 5.66
C VAL A 444 -27.66 -14.55 5.72
N LEU A 445 -26.50 -15.15 6.02
CA LEU A 445 -25.21 -14.45 5.97
C LEU A 445 -24.32 -15.06 4.88
N ILE A 446 -23.87 -14.24 3.93
CA ILE A 446 -22.97 -14.64 2.84
C ILE A 446 -21.62 -13.94 3.00
N LEU A 447 -20.56 -14.74 3.18
CA LEU A 447 -19.19 -14.31 3.34
C LEU A 447 -18.36 -14.77 2.14
N GLU A 448 -17.77 -13.83 1.40
CA GLU A 448 -17.04 -14.12 0.16
C GLU A 448 -15.69 -13.40 0.07
N LEU A 449 -14.64 -14.19 -0.20
CA LEU A 449 -13.24 -13.73 -0.31
C LEU A 449 -12.75 -12.93 0.91
N ILE A 450 -13.10 -13.38 2.13
CA ILE A 450 -12.66 -12.77 3.38
C ILE A 450 -11.56 -13.66 4.02
N PRO A 451 -10.34 -13.15 4.24
CA PRO A 451 -9.26 -13.91 4.86
C PRO A 451 -9.46 -14.05 6.37
N GLU A 452 -9.18 -15.24 6.91
CA GLU A 452 -9.14 -15.55 8.35
C GLU A 452 -10.35 -15.09 9.18
N VAL A 453 -11.56 -15.39 8.71
CA VAL A 453 -12.79 -15.08 9.43
C VAL A 453 -12.84 -15.85 10.75
N LYS A 454 -13.02 -15.11 11.85
CA LYS A 454 -13.38 -15.66 13.17
C LYS A 454 -14.83 -15.30 13.48
N LEU A 455 -15.62 -16.27 13.94
CA LEU A 455 -16.97 -16.02 14.46
C LEU A 455 -16.92 -15.90 15.99
N PRO A 456 -17.01 -14.66 16.54
CA PRO A 456 -16.98 -14.41 17.97
C PRO A 456 -18.29 -14.85 18.65
N PRO A 457 -18.33 -14.93 19.99
CA PRO A 457 -19.57 -15.18 20.75
C PRO A 457 -20.72 -14.19 20.46
N ALA A 458 -20.43 -13.01 19.91
CA ALA A 458 -21.43 -12.02 19.50
C ALA A 458 -22.44 -12.53 18.45
N VAL A 459 -22.11 -13.58 17.69
CA VAL A 459 -23.04 -14.26 16.76
C VAL A 459 -24.34 -14.69 17.45
N SER A 460 -24.32 -14.95 18.76
CA SER A 460 -25.53 -15.25 19.56
C SER A 460 -26.62 -14.16 19.55
N GLN A 461 -26.30 -12.94 19.13
CA GLN A 461 -27.26 -11.85 18.94
C GLN A 461 -28.14 -12.05 17.68
N LEU A 462 -27.69 -12.84 16.70
CA LEU A 462 -28.34 -13.04 15.40
C LEU A 462 -29.45 -14.10 15.47
N VAL A 463 -30.43 -13.94 16.35
CA VAL A 463 -31.47 -14.95 16.70
C VAL A 463 -32.20 -15.54 15.48
N ASN A 464 -32.32 -14.79 14.37
CA ASN A 464 -33.01 -15.24 13.16
C ASN A 464 -32.11 -15.97 12.14
N LEU A 465 -30.79 -16.05 12.36
CA LEU A 465 -29.84 -16.64 11.42
C LEU A 465 -30.12 -18.14 11.22
N ARG A 466 -30.41 -18.53 9.98
CA ARG A 466 -30.75 -19.91 9.58
C ARG A 466 -29.82 -20.45 8.52
N GLU A 467 -29.17 -19.57 7.75
CA GLU A 467 -28.34 -19.95 6.61
C GLU A 467 -27.00 -19.22 6.62
N LEU A 468 -25.93 -19.96 6.37
CA LEU A 468 -24.57 -19.44 6.32
C LEU A 468 -23.92 -19.91 5.02
N HIS A 469 -23.47 -18.96 4.20
CA HIS A 469 -22.73 -19.22 2.98
C HIS A 469 -21.29 -18.73 3.15
N VAL A 470 -20.32 -19.61 2.95
CA VAL A 470 -18.88 -19.31 3.07
C VAL A 470 -18.22 -19.64 1.73
N CYS A 471 -17.86 -18.61 0.98
CA CYS A 471 -17.25 -18.71 -0.33
C CYS A 471 -15.80 -18.25 -0.26
N HIS A 472 -14.86 -19.14 -0.61
CA HIS A 472 -13.44 -18.87 -0.76
C HIS A 472 -12.81 -18.18 0.47
N SER A 473 -13.31 -18.51 1.66
CA SER A 473 -12.95 -17.88 2.94
C SER A 473 -12.66 -18.94 4.00
N SER A 474 -11.64 -18.72 4.84
CA SER A 474 -11.30 -19.63 5.95
C SER A 474 -12.08 -19.24 7.21
N LEU A 475 -12.92 -20.14 7.72
CA LEU A 475 -13.82 -19.87 8.85
C LEU A 475 -13.41 -20.66 10.12
N VAL A 476 -12.99 -19.92 11.14
CA VAL A 476 -12.75 -20.41 12.50
C VAL A 476 -13.92 -19.98 13.39
N VAL A 477 -14.43 -20.90 14.22
CA VAL A 477 -15.62 -20.68 15.05
C VAL A 477 -15.27 -20.92 16.51
N ASP A 478 -15.54 -19.94 17.36
CA ASP A 478 -15.33 -20.06 18.80
C ASP A 478 -16.37 -21.01 19.43
N HIS A 479 -16.00 -21.71 20.51
CA HIS A 479 -16.88 -22.70 21.15
C HIS A 479 -18.27 -22.16 21.56
N PRO A 480 -18.42 -20.92 22.08
CA PRO A 480 -19.76 -20.38 22.38
C PRO A 480 -20.60 -20.11 21.11
N ALA A 481 -19.96 -19.65 20.03
CA ALA A 481 -20.62 -19.43 18.74
C ALA A 481 -21.05 -20.77 18.09
N LEU A 482 -20.25 -21.82 18.27
CA LEU A 482 -20.58 -23.17 17.78
C LEU A 482 -21.87 -23.71 18.41
N ALA A 483 -22.07 -23.53 19.72
CA ALA A 483 -23.31 -23.95 20.39
C ALA A 483 -24.55 -23.23 19.83
N PHE A 484 -24.45 -21.92 19.59
CA PHE A 484 -25.52 -21.14 18.97
C PHE A 484 -25.83 -21.60 17.53
N LEU A 485 -24.80 -21.91 16.73
CA LEU A 485 -24.96 -22.42 15.37
C LEU A 485 -25.55 -23.84 15.34
N GLU A 486 -25.22 -24.70 16.32
CA GLU A 486 -25.81 -26.04 16.44
C GLU A 486 -27.33 -26.00 16.63
N GLU A 487 -27.84 -25.03 17.39
CA GLU A 487 -29.28 -24.89 17.64
C GLU A 487 -30.03 -24.32 16.43
N ASN A 488 -29.50 -23.26 15.80
CA ASN A 488 -30.26 -22.43 14.86
C ASN A 488 -30.00 -22.71 13.36
N LEU A 489 -28.80 -23.16 12.98
CA LEU A 489 -28.41 -23.26 11.58
C LEU A 489 -29.08 -24.45 10.87
N LYS A 490 -29.75 -24.19 9.74
CA LYS A 490 -30.49 -25.18 8.95
C LYS A 490 -29.84 -25.45 7.60
N ILE A 491 -29.24 -24.42 6.98
CA ILE A 491 -28.57 -24.52 5.67
C ILE A 491 -27.14 -24.03 5.80
N LEU A 492 -26.20 -24.79 5.25
CA LEU A 492 -24.80 -24.41 5.16
C LEU A 492 -24.32 -24.59 3.72
N ARG A 493 -23.74 -23.54 3.13
CA ARG A 493 -23.06 -23.60 1.83
C ARG A 493 -21.58 -23.30 2.02
N LEU A 494 -20.71 -24.21 1.59
CA LEU A 494 -19.26 -24.04 1.60
C LEU A 494 -18.72 -24.20 0.18
N LYS A 495 -18.02 -23.18 -0.32
CA LYS A 495 -17.36 -23.18 -1.63
C LYS A 495 -15.88 -22.88 -1.43
N PHE A 496 -14.99 -23.77 -1.86
CA PHE A 496 -13.54 -23.62 -1.73
C PHE A 496 -12.89 -23.39 -3.11
N THR A 497 -11.80 -22.63 -3.15
CA THR A 497 -10.98 -22.41 -4.37
C THR A 497 -9.92 -23.49 -4.51
N GLU A 498 -9.21 -23.77 -3.42
CA GLU A 498 -8.18 -24.81 -3.33
C GLU A 498 -8.80 -26.10 -2.77
N MET A 499 -8.06 -27.21 -2.87
CA MET A 499 -8.47 -28.55 -2.39
C MET A 499 -8.49 -28.62 -0.85
N GLY A 500 -9.42 -27.87 -0.24
CA GLY A 500 -9.54 -27.62 1.18
C GLY A 500 -10.19 -28.78 1.96
N LYS A 501 -9.76 -28.94 3.21
CA LYS A 501 -10.39 -29.88 4.14
C LYS A 501 -11.66 -29.25 4.73
N ILE A 502 -12.76 -30.01 4.75
CA ILE A 502 -14.00 -29.60 5.42
C ILE A 502 -13.69 -29.29 6.91
N PRO A 503 -14.08 -28.11 7.44
CA PRO A 503 -13.82 -27.76 8.84
C PRO A 503 -14.51 -28.71 9.82
N ARG A 504 -13.82 -29.11 10.88
CA ARG A 504 -14.33 -30.08 11.87
C ARG A 504 -15.60 -29.63 12.62
N TRP A 505 -15.80 -28.32 12.77
CA TRP A 505 -16.98 -27.76 13.44
C TRP A 505 -18.28 -28.05 12.68
N VAL A 506 -18.24 -28.25 11.35
CA VAL A 506 -19.42 -28.54 10.52
C VAL A 506 -20.12 -29.81 10.99
N PHE A 507 -19.37 -30.83 11.39
CA PHE A 507 -19.90 -32.12 11.85
C PHE A 507 -20.61 -32.04 13.20
N HIS A 508 -20.42 -30.96 13.98
CA HIS A 508 -21.09 -30.77 15.26
C HIS A 508 -22.52 -30.23 15.12
N LEU A 509 -22.92 -29.80 13.91
CA LEU A 509 -24.20 -29.14 13.62
C LEU A 509 -25.37 -30.13 13.48
N LYS A 510 -25.84 -30.70 14.59
CA LYS A 510 -26.85 -31.77 14.61
C LYS A 510 -28.20 -31.41 13.98
N ASN A 511 -28.58 -30.12 13.94
CA ASN A 511 -29.85 -29.65 13.36
C ASN A 511 -29.79 -29.31 11.86
N LEU A 512 -28.63 -29.45 11.21
CA LEU A 512 -28.46 -29.12 9.80
C LEU A 512 -29.38 -29.97 8.90
N ARG A 513 -30.08 -29.31 7.98
CA ARG A 513 -31.04 -29.94 7.04
C ARG A 513 -30.50 -30.00 5.62
N GLU A 514 -29.77 -28.97 5.20
CA GLU A 514 -29.21 -28.87 3.85
C GLU A 514 -27.73 -28.50 3.91
N LEU A 515 -26.90 -29.27 3.20
CA LEU A 515 -25.47 -29.06 3.10
C LEU A 515 -25.07 -28.99 1.63
N TYR A 516 -24.44 -27.88 1.24
CA TYR A 516 -23.89 -27.68 -0.08
C TYR A 516 -22.37 -27.56 0.04
N LEU A 517 -21.64 -28.43 -0.66
CA LEU A 517 -20.17 -28.43 -0.72
C LEU A 517 -19.73 -28.27 -2.16
N SER A 518 -18.82 -27.33 -2.43
CA SER A 518 -18.23 -27.09 -3.75
C SER A 518 -16.71 -26.88 -3.63
N GLY A 519 -15.94 -27.49 -4.53
CA GLY A 519 -14.47 -27.43 -4.53
C GLY A 519 -13.80 -28.28 -3.43
N CYS A 520 -14.55 -29.17 -2.77
CA CYS A 520 -14.02 -30.09 -1.75
C CYS A 520 -13.42 -31.34 -2.40
N VAL A 521 -12.21 -31.74 -2.02
CA VAL A 521 -11.74 -33.11 -2.27
C VAL A 521 -12.21 -34.03 -1.14
N LEU A 522 -13.05 -34.99 -1.50
CA LEU A 522 -13.26 -36.21 -0.71
C LEU A 522 -12.11 -37.17 -1.07
N PRO A 523 -11.16 -37.46 -0.16
CA PRO A 523 -9.96 -38.22 -0.52
C PRO A 523 -10.30 -39.65 -0.96
N GLU A 524 -9.81 -40.05 -2.13
CA GLU A 524 -10.09 -41.38 -2.72
C GLU A 524 -9.54 -42.57 -1.89
N GLN A 525 -8.63 -42.30 -0.94
CA GLN A 525 -8.13 -43.27 0.02
C GLN A 525 -8.64 -42.94 1.43
N LEU A 526 -9.73 -43.60 1.83
CA LEU A 526 -10.30 -43.49 3.17
C LEU A 526 -9.31 -43.99 4.24
N SER A 527 -8.63 -43.06 4.90
CA SER A 527 -8.22 -43.25 6.29
C SER A 527 -9.40 -42.92 7.19
N THR A 528 -9.86 -43.89 7.98
CA THR A 528 -11.14 -43.89 8.73
C THR A 528 -11.33 -42.74 9.73
N MET A 529 -10.29 -41.97 10.07
CA MET A 529 -10.29 -40.97 11.14
C MET A 529 -10.93 -39.60 10.81
N GLN A 530 -11.32 -39.31 9.57
CA GLN A 530 -11.98 -38.03 9.23
C GLN A 530 -13.50 -38.14 8.97
N LEU A 531 -14.05 -39.35 8.97
CA LEU A 531 -15.40 -39.62 8.44
C LEU A 531 -16.41 -40.12 9.49
N GLU A 532 -16.02 -40.16 10.78
CA GLU A 532 -16.96 -40.37 11.88
C GLU A 532 -18.00 -39.23 11.96
N GLY A 533 -17.61 -37.99 11.63
CA GLY A 533 -18.47 -36.81 11.78
C GLY A 533 -19.73 -36.74 10.90
N PHE A 534 -19.83 -37.51 9.82
CA PHE A 534 -21.10 -37.58 9.05
C PHE A 534 -22.18 -38.38 9.79
N GLN A 535 -21.83 -39.20 10.79
CA GLN A 535 -22.80 -39.98 11.58
C GLN A 535 -23.64 -39.10 12.52
N ASP A 536 -23.13 -37.92 12.86
CA ASP A 536 -23.79 -36.97 13.76
C ASP A 536 -24.87 -36.12 13.07
N LEU A 537 -24.81 -35.98 11.74
CA LEU A 537 -25.72 -35.17 10.90
C LEU A 537 -27.05 -35.88 10.59
N LYS A 538 -27.71 -36.43 11.63
CA LYS A 538 -28.90 -37.30 11.50
C LYS A 538 -30.11 -36.61 10.84
N ASN A 539 -30.21 -35.29 10.96
CA ASN A 539 -31.31 -34.48 10.43
C ASN A 539 -31.14 -34.04 8.96
N LEU A 540 -30.01 -34.38 8.32
CA LEU A 540 -29.72 -33.96 6.95
C LEU A 540 -30.71 -34.58 5.95
N ARG A 541 -31.30 -33.73 5.10
CA ARG A 541 -32.28 -34.11 4.07
C ARG A 541 -31.78 -33.86 2.65
N THR A 542 -31.00 -32.80 2.46
CA THR A 542 -30.47 -32.41 1.15
C THR A 542 -28.95 -32.34 1.23
N LEU A 543 -28.28 -33.05 0.32
CA LEU A 543 -26.83 -32.98 0.15
C LEU A 543 -26.52 -32.63 -1.31
N TYR A 544 -25.78 -31.54 -1.51
CA TYR A 544 -25.24 -31.12 -2.80
C TYR A 544 -23.71 -31.18 -2.75
N LEU A 545 -23.10 -31.90 -3.68
CA LEU A 545 -21.64 -32.00 -3.83
C LEU A 545 -21.27 -31.57 -5.26
N LYS A 546 -20.47 -30.51 -5.40
CA LYS A 546 -19.78 -30.12 -6.64
C LYS A 546 -18.28 -30.35 -6.50
N SER A 547 -17.81 -31.46 -7.04
CA SER A 547 -16.46 -31.99 -6.84
C SER A 547 -16.13 -33.01 -7.93
N SER A 548 -14.87 -33.10 -8.36
CA SER A 548 -14.40 -34.15 -9.28
C SER A 548 -14.23 -35.51 -8.57
N LEU A 549 -15.31 -36.30 -8.49
CA LEU A 549 -15.34 -37.60 -7.82
C LEU A 549 -15.27 -38.76 -8.82
N SER A 550 -14.32 -39.68 -8.65
CA SER A 550 -14.32 -40.94 -9.42
C SER A 550 -15.39 -41.93 -8.96
N ARG A 551 -15.84 -41.83 -7.70
CA ARG A 551 -16.82 -42.74 -7.05
C ARG A 551 -17.60 -41.99 -5.97
N ILE A 552 -18.87 -42.36 -5.77
CA ILE A 552 -19.65 -41.89 -4.61
C ILE A 552 -19.04 -42.47 -3.31
N PRO A 553 -18.69 -41.65 -2.30
CA PRO A 553 -18.13 -42.15 -1.06
C PRO A 553 -19.11 -43.07 -0.31
N GLN A 554 -18.63 -44.24 0.15
CA GLN A 554 -19.45 -45.21 0.89
C GLN A 554 -20.09 -44.61 2.16
N VAL A 555 -19.45 -43.60 2.77
CA VAL A 555 -19.98 -42.86 3.92
C VAL A 555 -21.32 -42.20 3.60
N VAL A 556 -21.48 -41.63 2.40
CA VAL A 556 -22.75 -41.00 1.97
C VAL A 556 -23.83 -42.05 1.77
N THR A 557 -23.50 -43.23 1.26
CA THR A 557 -24.48 -44.30 0.98
C THR A 557 -24.85 -45.14 2.20
N ASP A 558 -23.97 -45.22 3.20
CA ASP A 558 -24.10 -46.15 4.32
C ASP A 558 -24.54 -45.45 5.63
N LEU A 559 -24.21 -44.17 5.80
CA LEU A 559 -24.42 -43.45 7.08
C LEU A 559 -25.51 -42.35 7.00
N LEU A 560 -26.08 -42.07 5.82
CA LEU A 560 -27.14 -41.07 5.62
C LEU A 560 -28.45 -41.65 5.01
N PRO A 561 -29.11 -42.63 5.67
CA PRO A 561 -30.37 -43.19 5.19
C PRO A 561 -31.57 -42.22 5.28
N SER A 562 -31.44 -41.08 5.97
CA SER A 562 -32.46 -40.04 6.09
C SER A 562 -32.53 -39.07 4.90
N LEU A 563 -31.59 -39.17 3.95
CA LEU A 563 -31.47 -38.23 2.84
C LEU A 563 -32.66 -38.35 1.86
N GLN A 564 -33.23 -37.20 1.49
CA GLN A 564 -34.37 -37.07 0.58
C GLN A 564 -33.97 -36.52 -0.79
N LYS A 565 -32.94 -35.67 -0.85
CA LYS A 565 -32.37 -35.15 -2.09
C LYS A 565 -30.85 -35.31 -2.11
N LEU A 566 -30.34 -35.92 -3.17
CA LEU A 566 -28.90 -36.02 -3.45
C LEU A 566 -28.62 -35.35 -4.80
N SER A 567 -27.67 -34.42 -4.80
CA SER A 567 -27.20 -33.74 -6.00
C SER A 567 -25.69 -33.86 -6.10
N LEU A 568 -25.22 -34.40 -7.22
CA LEU A 568 -23.81 -34.56 -7.54
C LEU A 568 -23.53 -33.84 -8.86
N ASP A 569 -22.63 -32.87 -8.83
CA ASP A 569 -22.08 -32.17 -9.98
C ASP A 569 -20.60 -32.54 -10.08
N ASN A 570 -20.24 -33.32 -11.10
CA ASN A 570 -18.94 -33.99 -11.18
C ASN A 570 -17.92 -33.29 -12.09
N GLU A 571 -18.25 -32.08 -12.56
CA GLU A 571 -17.38 -31.20 -13.36
C GLU A 571 -16.76 -31.90 -14.61
N GLY A 572 -17.51 -32.81 -15.24
CA GLY A 572 -17.11 -33.56 -16.43
C GLY A 572 -16.25 -34.80 -16.15
N SER A 573 -15.99 -35.15 -14.88
CA SER A 573 -15.24 -36.35 -14.53
C SER A 573 -16.13 -37.61 -14.52
N LYS A 574 -15.56 -38.77 -14.90
CA LYS A 574 -16.32 -40.03 -15.07
C LYS A 574 -16.63 -40.71 -13.74
N LEU A 575 -17.91 -40.79 -13.40
CA LEU A 575 -18.37 -41.41 -12.16
C LEU A 575 -18.57 -42.93 -12.32
N VAL A 576 -17.79 -43.74 -11.59
CA VAL A 576 -17.77 -45.21 -11.70
C VAL A 576 -18.34 -45.86 -10.42
N MET A 577 -18.89 -47.08 -10.55
CA MET A 577 -19.39 -47.91 -9.43
C MET A 577 -20.61 -47.37 -8.66
N LEU A 578 -21.70 -47.06 -9.37
CA LEU A 578 -22.96 -46.57 -8.79
C LEU A 578 -23.81 -47.65 -8.07
N ASN A 579 -23.28 -48.85 -7.82
CA ASN A 579 -23.99 -49.96 -7.16
C ASN A 579 -24.43 -49.63 -5.72
N ASN A 580 -23.75 -48.70 -5.05
CA ASN A 580 -24.03 -48.34 -3.66
C ASN A 580 -25.30 -47.49 -3.48
N LEU A 581 -25.80 -46.84 -4.56
CA LEU A 581 -27.05 -46.04 -4.50
C LEU A 581 -28.26 -46.85 -4.03
N LYS A 582 -28.25 -48.17 -4.23
CA LYS A 582 -29.33 -49.08 -3.80
C LYS A 582 -29.63 -49.04 -2.29
N LYS A 583 -28.71 -48.53 -1.47
CA LYS A 583 -28.92 -48.34 -0.02
C LYS A 583 -29.79 -47.13 0.32
N MET A 584 -29.93 -46.16 -0.58
CA MET A 584 -30.54 -44.85 -0.31
C MET A 584 -32.05 -44.83 -0.60
N VAL A 585 -32.79 -45.77 -0.01
CA VAL A 585 -34.21 -46.08 -0.34
C VAL A 585 -35.17 -44.89 -0.11
N ASN A 586 -34.80 -43.90 0.69
CA ASN A 586 -35.62 -42.73 1.01
C ASN A 586 -35.44 -41.53 0.04
N LEU A 587 -34.59 -41.65 -0.98
CA LEU A 587 -34.40 -40.60 -1.98
C LEU A 587 -35.69 -40.33 -2.76
N LYS A 588 -36.02 -39.04 -2.87
CA LYS A 588 -37.13 -38.47 -3.65
C LYS A 588 -36.67 -37.70 -4.87
N SER A 589 -35.50 -37.06 -4.79
CA SER A 589 -34.88 -36.30 -5.87
C SER A 589 -33.42 -36.73 -6.01
N LEU A 590 -33.02 -37.10 -7.21
CA LEU A 590 -31.65 -37.50 -7.55
C LEU A 590 -31.19 -36.69 -8.76
N GLU A 591 -30.10 -35.94 -8.56
CA GLU A 591 -29.49 -35.09 -9.58
C GLU A 591 -28.04 -35.58 -9.81
N LEU A 592 -27.72 -36.03 -11.02
CA LEU A 592 -26.38 -36.47 -11.44
C LEU A 592 -25.95 -35.65 -12.66
N LEU A 593 -25.31 -34.52 -12.40
CA LEU A 593 -24.98 -33.47 -13.35
C LEU A 593 -23.51 -33.61 -13.79
N SER A 594 -23.21 -33.43 -15.08
CA SER A 594 -21.82 -33.40 -15.56
C SER A 594 -20.97 -34.61 -15.12
N CYS A 595 -21.54 -35.84 -15.16
CA CYS A 595 -20.95 -37.08 -14.61
C CYS A 595 -20.29 -38.01 -15.64
N ASP A 596 -20.21 -37.62 -16.92
CA ASP A 596 -19.78 -38.44 -18.06
C ASP A 596 -20.48 -39.83 -18.11
N LEU A 597 -21.79 -39.83 -17.85
CA LEU A 597 -22.60 -41.04 -17.94
C LEU A 597 -22.95 -41.33 -19.41
N GLU A 598 -22.48 -42.46 -19.94
CA GLU A 598 -22.84 -42.96 -21.28
C GLU A 598 -24.21 -43.67 -21.31
N ARG A 599 -24.66 -44.20 -20.16
CA ARG A 599 -25.91 -44.96 -19.97
C ARG A 599 -26.50 -44.73 -18.58
N ILE A 600 -27.80 -44.99 -18.45
CA ILE A 600 -28.52 -44.84 -17.16
C ILE A 600 -28.15 -46.00 -16.21
N PRO A 601 -27.62 -45.72 -15.00
CA PRO A 601 -27.17 -46.75 -14.07
C PRO A 601 -28.33 -47.61 -13.51
N HIS A 602 -28.24 -48.94 -13.63
CA HIS A 602 -29.28 -49.87 -13.15
C HIS A 602 -29.60 -49.76 -11.64
N SER A 603 -28.72 -49.19 -10.83
CA SER A 603 -28.95 -48.94 -9.40
C SER A 603 -30.08 -47.95 -9.13
N ILE A 604 -30.35 -47.02 -10.04
CA ILE A 604 -31.39 -45.99 -9.88
C ILE A 604 -32.77 -46.66 -9.84
N PHE A 605 -32.97 -47.76 -10.58
CA PHE A 605 -34.23 -48.52 -10.61
C PHE A 605 -34.56 -49.26 -9.30
N SER A 606 -33.66 -49.23 -8.30
CA SER A 606 -33.94 -49.71 -6.93
C SER A 606 -34.53 -48.63 -6.01
N LEU A 607 -34.68 -47.38 -6.49
CA LEU A 607 -35.14 -46.22 -5.71
C LEU A 607 -36.65 -45.99 -5.86
N ASN A 608 -37.47 -46.89 -5.29
CA ASN A 608 -38.93 -46.89 -5.47
C ASN A 608 -39.66 -45.59 -5.06
N ASN A 609 -39.03 -44.74 -4.24
CA ASN A 609 -39.59 -43.47 -3.75
C ASN A 609 -39.18 -42.25 -4.61
N LEU A 610 -38.46 -42.45 -5.71
CA LEU A 610 -37.97 -41.38 -6.56
C LEU A 610 -39.13 -40.68 -7.30
N HIS A 611 -39.23 -39.36 -7.12
CA HIS A 611 -40.18 -38.47 -7.78
C HIS A 611 -39.52 -37.64 -8.89
N GLU A 612 -38.27 -37.21 -8.67
CA GLU A 612 -37.50 -36.39 -9.60
C GLU A 612 -36.17 -37.08 -9.92
N LEU A 613 -35.86 -37.21 -11.22
CA LEU A 613 -34.57 -37.67 -11.72
C LEU A 613 -34.02 -36.67 -12.74
N ASP A 614 -32.84 -36.12 -12.45
CA ASP A 614 -32.10 -35.21 -13.33
C ASP A 614 -30.76 -35.82 -13.73
N LEU A 615 -30.55 -36.01 -15.03
CA LEU A 615 -29.31 -36.54 -15.61
C LEU A 615 -28.74 -35.57 -16.67
N LYS A 616 -28.84 -34.26 -16.45
CA LYS A 616 -28.33 -33.25 -17.40
C LYS A 616 -26.81 -33.27 -17.61
N GLU A 617 -26.38 -32.71 -18.74
CA GLU A 617 -24.96 -32.52 -19.08
C GLU A 617 -24.19 -33.85 -19.04
N ASN A 618 -24.81 -34.93 -19.52
CA ASN A 618 -24.17 -36.25 -19.61
C ASN A 618 -23.97 -36.65 -21.08
N ASN A 619 -23.26 -37.75 -21.28
CA ASN A 619 -22.97 -38.30 -22.60
C ASN A 619 -23.94 -39.44 -22.98
N LEU A 620 -25.20 -39.36 -22.53
CA LEU A 620 -26.22 -40.38 -22.82
C LEU A 620 -26.56 -40.36 -24.31
N LYS A 621 -26.31 -41.48 -25.00
CA LYS A 621 -26.63 -41.66 -26.44
C LYS A 621 -27.96 -42.37 -26.67
N THR A 622 -28.33 -43.24 -25.73
CA THR A 622 -29.49 -44.12 -25.78
C THR A 622 -30.12 -44.17 -24.40
N VAL A 623 -31.45 -44.31 -24.37
CA VAL A 623 -32.23 -44.42 -23.13
C VAL A 623 -33.10 -45.69 -23.13
N GLU A 624 -32.59 -46.78 -23.73
CA GLU A 624 -33.28 -48.08 -23.78
C GLU A 624 -33.57 -48.65 -22.38
N GLU A 625 -32.79 -48.26 -21.36
CA GLU A 625 -33.05 -48.58 -19.97
C GLU A 625 -34.39 -48.01 -19.43
N ILE A 626 -35.11 -47.17 -20.19
CA ILE A 626 -36.50 -46.73 -19.90
C ILE A 626 -37.44 -47.91 -19.62
N ILE A 627 -37.19 -49.09 -20.21
CA ILE A 627 -37.93 -50.33 -19.87
C ILE A 627 -37.91 -50.59 -18.34
N SER A 628 -36.80 -50.29 -17.67
CA SER A 628 -36.62 -50.50 -16.24
C SER A 628 -37.30 -49.44 -15.36
N PHE A 629 -37.78 -48.32 -15.93
CA PHE A 629 -38.50 -47.29 -15.17
C PHE A 629 -39.91 -47.75 -14.76
N GLN A 630 -40.41 -48.88 -15.26
CA GLN A 630 -41.64 -49.52 -14.75
C GLN A 630 -41.60 -49.79 -13.23
N HIS A 631 -40.39 -49.90 -12.65
CA HIS A 631 -40.19 -50.04 -11.21
C HIS A 631 -40.31 -48.70 -10.44
N LEU A 632 -40.14 -47.56 -11.12
CA LEU A 632 -40.18 -46.21 -10.55
C LEU A 632 -41.59 -45.62 -10.63
N GLN A 633 -42.54 -46.25 -9.94
CA GLN A 633 -43.96 -45.89 -10.02
C GLN A 633 -44.28 -44.45 -9.57
N ASN A 634 -43.42 -43.82 -8.77
CA ASN A 634 -43.64 -42.49 -8.20
C ASN A 634 -43.00 -41.34 -9.01
N LEU A 635 -42.32 -41.63 -10.12
CA LEU A 635 -41.59 -40.64 -10.90
C LEU A 635 -42.56 -39.68 -11.61
N SER A 636 -42.48 -38.40 -11.27
CA SER A 636 -43.28 -37.32 -11.85
C SER A 636 -42.46 -36.34 -12.70
N CYS A 637 -41.15 -36.19 -12.43
CA CYS A 637 -40.26 -35.32 -13.18
C CYS A 637 -39.04 -36.08 -13.70
N LEU A 638 -38.81 -36.03 -15.02
CA LEU A 638 -37.65 -36.62 -15.68
C LEU A 638 -36.94 -35.57 -16.54
N LYS A 639 -35.68 -35.29 -16.23
CA LYS A 639 -34.85 -34.32 -16.95
C LYS A 639 -33.66 -35.03 -17.60
N LEU A 640 -33.60 -34.95 -18.92
CA LEU A 640 -32.60 -35.58 -19.79
C LEU A 640 -32.03 -34.57 -20.81
N TRP A 641 -32.19 -33.28 -20.54
CA TRP A 641 -31.66 -32.16 -21.31
C TRP A 641 -30.13 -32.11 -21.37
N HIS A 642 -29.56 -31.48 -22.39
CA HIS A 642 -28.11 -31.43 -22.68
C HIS A 642 -27.46 -32.83 -22.66
N ASN A 643 -27.89 -33.69 -23.58
CA ASN A 643 -27.38 -35.04 -23.79
C ASN A 643 -27.27 -35.34 -25.30
N ASN A 644 -26.87 -36.56 -25.67
CA ASN A 644 -26.69 -36.97 -27.07
C ASN A 644 -27.76 -37.98 -27.53
N ILE A 645 -28.98 -37.91 -26.99
CA ILE A 645 -30.04 -38.91 -27.22
C ILE A 645 -30.55 -38.81 -28.66
N ALA A 646 -30.48 -39.91 -29.41
CA ALA A 646 -30.92 -39.96 -30.82
C ALA A 646 -32.42 -40.28 -31.01
N TYR A 647 -33.02 -41.06 -30.11
CA TYR A 647 -34.45 -41.40 -30.15
C TYR A 647 -34.99 -41.79 -28.78
N ILE A 648 -36.30 -41.65 -28.60
CA ILE A 648 -37.02 -42.08 -27.40
C ILE A 648 -37.67 -43.45 -27.67
N PRO A 649 -37.45 -44.47 -26.82
CA PRO A 649 -38.08 -45.78 -26.98
C PRO A 649 -39.58 -45.74 -26.64
N ALA A 650 -40.37 -46.58 -27.32
CA ALA A 650 -41.83 -46.68 -27.15
C ALA A 650 -42.29 -46.98 -25.71
N GLN A 651 -41.42 -47.54 -24.88
CA GLN A 651 -41.72 -47.89 -23.49
C GLN A 651 -41.84 -46.67 -22.55
N ILE A 652 -41.53 -45.45 -23.02
CA ILE A 652 -41.80 -44.20 -22.27
C ILE A 652 -43.27 -44.08 -21.86
N GLY A 653 -44.21 -44.59 -22.67
CA GLY A 653 -45.65 -44.60 -22.38
C GLY A 653 -46.07 -45.46 -21.18
N ALA A 654 -45.15 -46.26 -20.61
CA ALA A 654 -45.38 -46.93 -19.33
C ALA A 654 -45.38 -45.97 -18.12
N LEU A 655 -44.83 -44.75 -18.28
CA LEU A 655 -44.72 -43.74 -17.23
C LEU A 655 -46.00 -42.91 -17.10
N SER A 656 -47.09 -43.57 -16.68
CA SER A 656 -48.41 -42.95 -16.51
C SER A 656 -48.48 -41.88 -15.41
N ASN A 657 -47.47 -41.81 -14.53
CA ASN A 657 -47.35 -40.80 -13.48
C ASN A 657 -46.46 -39.60 -13.85
N LEU A 658 -45.88 -39.58 -15.06
CA LEU A 658 -45.01 -38.49 -15.50
C LEU A 658 -45.80 -37.20 -15.73
N GLU A 659 -45.36 -36.13 -15.09
CA GLU A 659 -45.96 -34.78 -15.11
C GLU A 659 -45.07 -33.78 -15.88
N GLN A 660 -43.76 -33.94 -15.80
CA GLN A 660 -42.77 -33.06 -16.44
C GLN A 660 -41.69 -33.88 -17.16
N LEU A 661 -41.39 -33.49 -18.40
CA LEU A 661 -40.36 -34.12 -19.23
C LEU A 661 -39.53 -33.04 -19.95
N PHE A 662 -38.22 -33.08 -19.74
CA PHE A 662 -37.25 -32.16 -20.36
C PHE A 662 -36.27 -32.97 -21.21
N LEU A 663 -36.22 -32.67 -22.51
CA LEU A 663 -35.45 -33.38 -23.52
C LEU A 663 -34.74 -32.42 -24.49
N ASP A 664 -34.59 -31.14 -24.11
CA ASP A 664 -33.93 -30.16 -24.96
C ASP A 664 -32.42 -30.40 -25.10
N HIS A 665 -31.82 -29.82 -26.14
CA HIS A 665 -30.41 -30.01 -26.50
C HIS A 665 -30.05 -31.51 -26.58
N ASN A 666 -30.70 -32.19 -27.53
CA ASN A 666 -30.52 -33.59 -27.87
C ASN A 666 -30.59 -33.78 -29.39
N ASN A 667 -30.36 -35.00 -29.88
CA ASN A 667 -30.32 -35.31 -31.32
C ASN A 667 -31.59 -36.05 -31.78
N ILE A 668 -32.76 -35.73 -31.23
CA ILE A 668 -34.00 -36.49 -31.47
C ILE A 668 -34.60 -36.09 -32.82
N GLU A 669 -34.75 -37.07 -33.72
CA GLU A 669 -35.38 -36.88 -35.04
C GLU A 669 -36.91 -37.13 -35.03
N ASN A 670 -37.37 -38.11 -34.23
CA ASN A 670 -38.75 -38.61 -34.26
C ASN A 670 -39.28 -38.91 -32.84
N LEU A 671 -40.56 -38.62 -32.59
CA LEU A 671 -41.24 -38.90 -31.33
C LEU A 671 -42.07 -40.21 -31.41
N PRO A 672 -42.00 -41.11 -30.42
CA PRO A 672 -42.85 -42.30 -30.37
C PRO A 672 -44.29 -41.92 -29.99
N LEU A 673 -45.28 -42.51 -30.67
CA LEU A 673 -46.71 -42.28 -30.39
C LEU A 673 -47.09 -42.60 -28.94
N GLN A 674 -46.35 -43.51 -28.29
CA GLN A 674 -46.55 -43.90 -26.91
C GLN A 674 -46.23 -42.79 -25.89
N LEU A 675 -45.48 -41.75 -26.27
CA LEU A 675 -45.23 -40.59 -25.40
C LEU A 675 -46.54 -39.87 -25.02
N PHE A 676 -47.49 -39.82 -25.95
CA PHE A 676 -48.77 -39.13 -25.75
C PHE A 676 -49.77 -39.92 -24.87
N LEU A 677 -49.39 -41.13 -24.42
CA LEU A 677 -50.14 -41.88 -23.41
C LEU A 677 -49.92 -41.35 -21.97
N CYS A 678 -48.90 -40.51 -21.77
CA CYS A 678 -48.60 -39.86 -20.48
C CYS A 678 -49.59 -38.72 -20.17
N THR A 679 -50.87 -39.04 -19.97
CA THR A 679 -51.98 -38.07 -19.83
C THR A 679 -51.87 -37.06 -18.67
N LYS A 680 -50.97 -37.27 -17.71
CA LYS A 680 -50.67 -36.31 -16.62
C LYS A 680 -49.65 -35.23 -17.00
N LEU A 681 -48.99 -35.38 -18.13
CA LEU A 681 -47.88 -34.53 -18.54
C LEU A 681 -48.39 -33.10 -18.82
N HIS A 682 -47.88 -32.13 -18.05
CA HIS A 682 -48.23 -30.72 -18.14
C HIS A 682 -47.07 -29.84 -18.62
N TYR A 683 -45.83 -30.32 -18.54
CA TYR A 683 -44.63 -29.62 -19.02
C TYR A 683 -43.82 -30.53 -19.95
N LEU A 684 -43.69 -30.14 -21.22
CA LEU A 684 -42.89 -30.83 -22.23
C LEU A 684 -41.95 -29.86 -22.94
N ASP A 685 -40.64 -30.06 -22.81
CA ASP A 685 -39.63 -29.36 -23.60
C ASP A 685 -38.88 -30.32 -24.53
N LEU A 686 -38.87 -29.96 -25.81
CA LEU A 686 -38.25 -30.66 -26.94
C LEU A 686 -37.40 -29.68 -27.79
N SER A 687 -37.01 -28.54 -27.22
CA SER A 687 -36.23 -27.51 -27.90
C SER A 687 -34.83 -28.02 -28.31
N TYR A 688 -34.19 -27.41 -29.32
CA TYR A 688 -32.84 -27.78 -29.80
C TYR A 688 -32.73 -29.28 -30.08
N ASN A 689 -33.57 -29.77 -30.99
CA ASN A 689 -33.58 -31.13 -31.49
C ASN A 689 -33.66 -31.11 -33.02
N HIS A 690 -33.86 -32.27 -33.66
CA HIS A 690 -33.94 -32.41 -35.12
C HIS A 690 -35.34 -32.84 -35.59
N LEU A 691 -36.38 -32.51 -34.82
CA LEU A 691 -37.76 -32.89 -35.12
C LEU A 691 -38.25 -32.23 -36.41
N THR A 692 -38.90 -33.04 -37.27
CA THR A 692 -39.46 -32.60 -38.57
C THR A 692 -40.98 -32.38 -38.53
N PHE A 693 -41.69 -33.14 -37.70
CA PHE A 693 -43.13 -32.98 -37.46
C PHE A 693 -43.49 -33.41 -36.03
N ILE A 694 -44.68 -33.01 -35.57
CA ILE A 694 -45.28 -33.46 -34.30
C ILE A 694 -46.51 -34.32 -34.65
N PRO A 695 -46.68 -35.52 -34.07
CA PRO A 695 -47.86 -36.36 -34.31
C PRO A 695 -49.18 -35.74 -33.80
N GLU A 696 -50.31 -36.07 -34.41
CA GLU A 696 -51.64 -35.56 -34.01
C GLU A 696 -52.09 -36.06 -32.63
N GLU A 697 -51.54 -37.19 -32.18
CA GLU A 697 -51.77 -37.82 -30.89
C GLU A 697 -51.45 -36.91 -29.69
N ILE A 698 -50.75 -35.79 -29.89
CA ILE A 698 -50.57 -34.75 -28.88
C ILE A 698 -51.89 -34.24 -28.28
N GLN A 699 -53.01 -34.35 -29.00
CA GLN A 699 -54.38 -34.10 -28.50
C GLN A 699 -54.72 -34.85 -27.19
N TYR A 700 -54.08 -36.00 -26.92
CA TYR A 700 -54.33 -36.79 -25.71
C TYR A 700 -53.71 -36.16 -24.45
N LEU A 701 -52.77 -35.22 -24.60
CA LEU A 701 -52.17 -34.46 -23.49
C LEU A 701 -53.07 -33.31 -23.03
N SER A 702 -54.26 -33.66 -22.54
CA SER A 702 -55.28 -32.72 -22.02
C SER A 702 -54.82 -31.84 -20.84
N ASN A 703 -53.68 -32.18 -20.21
CA ASN A 703 -53.09 -31.44 -19.09
C ASN A 703 -51.92 -30.52 -19.49
N LEU A 704 -51.52 -30.49 -20.77
CA LEU A 704 -50.39 -29.72 -21.25
C LEU A 704 -50.59 -28.21 -20.99
N GLN A 705 -49.64 -27.61 -20.27
CA GLN A 705 -49.59 -26.18 -19.89
C GLN A 705 -48.40 -25.47 -20.54
N TYR A 706 -47.25 -26.13 -20.57
CA TYR A 706 -46.04 -25.63 -21.22
C TYR A 706 -45.61 -26.62 -22.31
N PHE A 707 -45.45 -26.09 -23.53
CA PHE A 707 -44.94 -26.85 -24.67
C PHE A 707 -43.91 -26.02 -25.43
N ALA A 708 -42.69 -26.54 -25.53
CA ALA A 708 -41.59 -25.88 -26.22
C ALA A 708 -40.95 -26.82 -27.25
N VAL A 709 -40.81 -26.32 -28.47
CA VAL A 709 -40.19 -27.00 -29.62
C VAL A 709 -39.27 -26.03 -30.37
N THR A 710 -38.61 -25.12 -29.64
CA THR A 710 -37.78 -24.09 -30.28
C THR A 710 -36.56 -24.71 -30.97
N ASN A 711 -36.05 -24.08 -32.03
CA ASN A 711 -34.86 -24.54 -32.76
C ASN A 711 -34.95 -26.00 -33.22
N ASN A 712 -36.00 -26.31 -33.99
CA ASN A 712 -36.25 -27.60 -34.64
C ASN A 712 -36.53 -27.39 -36.15
N ASN A 713 -36.71 -28.49 -36.90
CA ASN A 713 -36.95 -28.46 -38.35
C ASN A 713 -38.44 -28.60 -38.70
N ILE A 714 -39.35 -28.13 -37.85
CA ILE A 714 -40.79 -28.36 -38.02
C ILE A 714 -41.36 -27.49 -39.14
N GLU A 715 -42.03 -28.12 -40.13
CA GLU A 715 -42.67 -27.44 -41.27
C GLU A 715 -44.13 -27.05 -41.02
N MET A 716 -44.87 -27.89 -40.27
CA MET A 716 -46.28 -27.68 -39.92
C MET A 716 -46.58 -28.19 -38.50
N LEU A 717 -47.52 -27.55 -37.81
CA LEU A 717 -48.06 -28.01 -36.54
C LEU A 717 -49.36 -28.81 -36.76
N PRO A 718 -49.59 -29.91 -36.03
CA PRO A 718 -50.84 -30.67 -36.11
C PRO A 718 -51.99 -29.89 -35.47
N ASP A 719 -53.18 -29.95 -36.07
CA ASP A 719 -54.37 -29.27 -35.53
C ASP A 719 -54.79 -29.84 -34.15
N GLY A 720 -54.42 -31.10 -33.86
CA GLY A 720 -54.60 -31.73 -32.54
C GLY A 720 -53.91 -31.01 -31.37
N LEU A 721 -52.85 -30.23 -31.62
CA LEU A 721 -52.18 -29.42 -30.58
C LEU A 721 -53.11 -28.34 -30.00
N PHE A 722 -54.00 -27.77 -30.82
CA PHE A 722 -54.88 -26.67 -30.41
C PHE A 722 -56.07 -27.15 -29.56
N GLN A 723 -56.29 -28.46 -29.46
CA GLN A 723 -57.28 -29.05 -28.56
C GLN A 723 -56.81 -29.08 -27.08
N CYS A 724 -55.52 -28.84 -26.81
CA CYS A 724 -54.95 -28.76 -25.47
C CYS A 724 -55.35 -27.47 -24.73
N LYS A 725 -56.63 -27.34 -24.32
CA LYS A 725 -57.21 -26.12 -23.74
C LYS A 725 -56.54 -25.58 -22.47
N LYS A 726 -55.64 -26.31 -21.81
CA LYS A 726 -54.88 -25.84 -20.64
C LYS A 726 -53.54 -25.18 -20.99
N LEU A 727 -53.18 -25.12 -22.27
CA LEU A 727 -51.87 -24.64 -22.72
C LEU A 727 -51.73 -23.13 -22.48
N GLN A 728 -50.71 -22.76 -21.71
CA GLN A 728 -50.39 -21.40 -21.28
C GLN A 728 -49.18 -20.84 -22.04
N CYS A 729 -48.14 -21.65 -22.21
CA CYS A 729 -46.90 -21.27 -22.87
C CYS A 729 -46.65 -22.16 -24.10
N LEU A 730 -46.53 -21.54 -25.27
CA LEU A 730 -46.21 -22.21 -26.54
C LEU A 730 -44.97 -21.57 -27.17
N LEU A 731 -43.83 -22.28 -27.18
CA LEU A 731 -42.57 -21.77 -27.75
C LEU A 731 -42.26 -22.46 -29.08
N LEU A 732 -42.30 -21.69 -30.17
CA LEU A 732 -42.16 -22.17 -31.55
C LEU A 732 -40.98 -21.54 -32.31
N GLY A 733 -40.15 -20.72 -31.64
CA GLY A 733 -39.07 -19.96 -32.26
C GLY A 733 -38.05 -20.82 -33.03
N LYS A 734 -37.46 -20.26 -34.10
CA LYS A 734 -36.46 -20.91 -34.96
C LYS A 734 -36.93 -22.26 -35.55
N ASN A 735 -38.14 -22.30 -36.10
CA ASN A 735 -38.65 -23.43 -36.91
C ASN A 735 -38.87 -23.03 -38.38
N SER A 736 -39.05 -24.01 -39.26
CA SER A 736 -39.33 -23.80 -40.70
C SER A 736 -40.82 -23.62 -41.01
N LEU A 737 -41.62 -23.21 -40.02
CA LEU A 737 -43.08 -23.06 -40.11
C LEU A 737 -43.48 -21.98 -41.14
N MET A 738 -44.26 -22.39 -42.15
CA MET A 738 -44.76 -21.47 -43.19
C MET A 738 -46.01 -20.70 -42.78
N ASN A 739 -46.94 -21.35 -42.09
CA ASN A 739 -48.21 -20.77 -41.63
C ASN A 739 -48.56 -21.28 -40.22
N LEU A 740 -49.33 -20.48 -39.48
CA LEU A 740 -49.90 -20.86 -38.19
C LEU A 740 -51.41 -21.11 -38.38
N SER A 741 -51.91 -22.26 -37.92
CA SER A 741 -53.34 -22.61 -38.01
C SER A 741 -54.21 -21.61 -37.24
N PRO A 742 -55.36 -21.16 -37.78
CA PRO A 742 -56.25 -20.23 -37.08
C PRO A 742 -56.82 -20.80 -35.77
N LEU A 743 -56.77 -22.13 -35.59
CA LEU A 743 -57.21 -22.83 -34.37
C LEU A 743 -56.43 -22.46 -33.11
N VAL A 744 -55.27 -21.79 -33.22
CA VAL A 744 -54.57 -21.17 -32.07
C VAL A 744 -55.51 -20.25 -31.26
N GLY A 745 -56.50 -19.63 -31.90
CA GLY A 745 -57.50 -18.80 -31.24
C GLY A 745 -58.43 -19.56 -30.26
N GLU A 746 -58.46 -20.89 -30.28
CA GLU A 746 -59.25 -21.70 -29.34
C GLU A 746 -58.55 -21.89 -27.98
N LEU A 747 -57.25 -21.57 -27.89
CA LEU A 747 -56.45 -21.67 -26.66
C LEU A 747 -56.72 -20.50 -25.70
N SER A 748 -57.87 -20.51 -25.03
CA SER A 748 -58.31 -19.42 -24.14
C SER A 748 -57.40 -19.13 -22.94
N ASN A 749 -56.48 -20.05 -22.61
CA ASN A 749 -55.57 -19.95 -21.47
C ASN A 749 -54.13 -19.57 -21.86
N LEU A 750 -53.87 -19.30 -23.15
CA LEU A 750 -52.54 -18.98 -23.65
C LEU A 750 -52.09 -17.60 -23.16
N THR A 751 -51.03 -17.56 -22.36
CA THR A 751 -50.43 -16.34 -21.81
C THR A 751 -49.15 -15.93 -22.54
N HIS A 752 -48.42 -16.89 -23.12
CA HIS A 752 -47.15 -16.65 -23.79
C HIS A 752 -47.04 -17.48 -25.09
N LEU A 753 -46.72 -16.81 -26.20
CA LEU A 753 -46.58 -17.40 -27.53
C LEU A 753 -45.33 -16.83 -28.20
N GLU A 754 -44.29 -17.65 -28.36
CA GLU A 754 -43.04 -17.22 -28.99
C GLU A 754 -42.99 -17.63 -30.47
N LEU A 755 -42.90 -16.63 -31.36
CA LEU A 755 -42.86 -16.80 -32.82
C LEU A 755 -41.61 -16.17 -33.44
N ILE A 756 -40.41 -16.50 -32.93
CA ILE A 756 -39.14 -15.97 -33.46
C ILE A 756 -38.75 -16.70 -34.76
N ALA A 757 -38.26 -15.95 -35.76
CA ALA A 757 -37.74 -16.46 -37.04
C ALA A 757 -38.72 -17.25 -37.94
N PHE A 758 -40.03 -16.98 -37.85
CA PHE A 758 -41.03 -17.51 -38.80
C PHE A 758 -40.86 -16.91 -40.21
N LYS A 759 -40.99 -17.74 -41.24
CA LYS A 759 -41.08 -17.32 -42.65
C LYS A 759 -42.52 -16.93 -43.02
N MET A 760 -43.07 -15.89 -42.37
CA MET A 760 -44.45 -15.46 -42.65
C MET A 760 -44.61 -14.78 -44.02
N SER A 761 -45.77 -15.00 -44.64
CA SER A 761 -46.25 -14.16 -45.73
C SER A 761 -46.74 -12.79 -45.21
N PRO A 762 -46.67 -11.69 -46.00
CA PRO A 762 -46.99 -10.33 -45.52
C PRO A 762 -48.43 -10.12 -45.01
N PHE A 763 -49.33 -11.05 -45.30
CA PHE A 763 -50.73 -11.00 -44.87
C PHE A 763 -50.88 -11.30 -43.37
N TYR A 764 -50.16 -12.30 -42.86
CA TYR A 764 -50.26 -12.72 -41.45
C TYR A 764 -49.54 -11.78 -40.48
N GLU A 765 -48.46 -11.12 -40.92
CA GLU A 765 -47.76 -10.09 -40.14
C GLU A 765 -48.68 -8.93 -39.73
N ARG A 766 -49.73 -8.67 -40.52
CA ARG A 766 -50.77 -7.66 -40.24
C ARG A 766 -51.84 -8.15 -39.26
N TRP A 767 -51.98 -9.46 -39.08
CA TRP A 767 -52.96 -10.09 -38.21
C TRP A 767 -52.39 -10.24 -36.79
N THR A 768 -51.14 -10.71 -36.66
CA THR A 768 -50.45 -10.84 -35.37
C THR A 768 -50.29 -9.50 -34.64
N ARG A 769 -49.94 -8.42 -35.35
CA ARG A 769 -49.85 -7.06 -34.78
C ARG A 769 -51.17 -6.50 -34.23
N ARG A 770 -52.33 -7.10 -34.55
CA ARG A 770 -53.65 -6.65 -34.04
C ARG A 770 -54.13 -7.40 -32.79
N LEU A 771 -53.55 -8.55 -32.46
CA LEU A 771 -53.96 -9.36 -31.31
C LEU A 771 -53.23 -8.99 -30.00
N PHE A 772 -51.97 -8.56 -30.09
CA PHE A 772 -51.11 -8.32 -28.93
C PHE A 772 -51.01 -6.84 -28.48
N THR A 773 -52.09 -6.05 -28.60
CA THR A 773 -52.13 -4.68 -28.07
C THR A 773 -52.88 -4.60 -26.75
N LYS A 774 -52.34 -5.23 -25.68
CA LYS A 774 -52.64 -4.92 -24.28
C LYS A 774 -51.53 -5.43 -23.34
N GLU A 775 -50.83 -4.45 -22.75
CA GLU A 775 -49.80 -4.55 -21.68
C GLU A 775 -48.49 -5.33 -21.96
N PRO A 776 -47.32 -4.67 -21.90
CA PRO A 776 -46.02 -5.33 -21.89
C PRO A 776 -45.48 -5.48 -20.45
N LYS A 777 -45.25 -6.71 -20.00
CA LYS A 777 -44.35 -7.03 -18.87
C LYS A 777 -43.59 -8.32 -19.18
N ALA A 778 -42.34 -8.37 -18.70
CA ALA A 778 -41.34 -9.43 -18.90
C ALA A 778 -40.80 -9.58 -20.35
N TYR A 779 -39.60 -9.06 -20.56
CA TYR A 779 -38.68 -9.49 -21.62
C TYR A 779 -37.26 -9.39 -21.05
N GLN A 780 -36.63 -10.53 -20.71
CA GLN A 780 -35.27 -10.55 -20.21
C GLN A 780 -34.59 -11.91 -20.44
N GLN A 781 -33.41 -11.84 -21.07
CA GLN A 781 -32.36 -12.87 -21.23
C GLN A 781 -32.70 -14.25 -21.84
N VAL A 782 -31.97 -14.58 -22.92
CA VAL A 782 -31.01 -15.71 -23.05
C VAL A 782 -30.61 -15.83 -24.53
N LYS A 783 -29.30 -15.66 -24.85
CA LYS A 783 -28.56 -16.31 -25.95
C LYS A 783 -27.11 -15.79 -26.12
N GLU A 784 -26.23 -16.24 -25.23
CA GLU A 784 -25.04 -17.01 -25.65
C GLU A 784 -25.41 -18.49 -25.38
N ASP A 785 -24.93 -19.54 -26.05
CA ASP A 785 -23.81 -19.75 -26.97
C ASP A 785 -24.23 -20.61 -28.18
N GLU A 786 -23.40 -20.65 -29.23
CA GLU A 786 -23.01 -21.87 -29.99
C GLU A 786 -22.30 -21.49 -31.32
N ILE A 787 -20.96 -21.50 -31.36
CA ILE A 787 -20.16 -22.11 -32.45
C ILE A 787 -18.81 -22.57 -31.86
N PHE A 788 -18.59 -23.88 -31.77
CA PHE A 788 -17.28 -24.49 -31.47
C PHE A 788 -16.62 -25.05 -32.76
N LEU A 789 -15.31 -25.34 -32.67
CA LEU A 789 -14.51 -26.24 -33.54
C LEU A 789 -14.06 -25.74 -34.94
N LYS A 790 -12.84 -25.17 -34.96
CA LYS A 790 -11.67 -25.50 -35.83
C LYS A 790 -10.50 -24.58 -35.44
N GLY A 791 -9.27 -25.01 -35.17
CA GLY A 791 -8.68 -26.34 -35.01
C GLY A 791 -7.23 -26.21 -34.48
N TYR A 792 -6.66 -27.25 -33.88
CA TYR A 792 -5.32 -27.23 -33.27
C TYR A 792 -4.17 -27.14 -34.28
N SER A 793 -3.10 -26.39 -33.95
CA SER A 793 -1.73 -26.65 -34.46
C SER A 793 -0.60 -25.96 -33.65
N ALA A 794 0.25 -26.79 -33.03
CA ALA A 794 1.70 -26.65 -32.77
C ALA A 794 2.37 -25.30 -32.41
N VAL A 795 2.79 -25.16 -31.14
CA VAL A 795 4.18 -25.35 -30.61
C VAL A 795 5.38 -24.66 -31.33
N LEU A 796 6.31 -24.13 -30.49
CA LEU A 796 7.61 -23.45 -30.77
C LEU A 796 7.49 -21.94 -31.14
N SER A 797 8.37 -21.03 -30.72
CA SER A 797 9.61 -21.14 -29.90
C SER A 797 9.94 -19.82 -29.16
N CYS A 798 10.52 -19.91 -27.96
CA CYS A 798 11.36 -18.84 -27.43
C CYS A 798 12.78 -19.02 -27.95
N GLN A 799 13.41 -18.00 -28.56
CA GLN A 799 14.87 -17.88 -28.56
C GLN A 799 15.38 -16.46 -28.82
N GLU A 800 16.58 -16.23 -28.28
CA GLU A 800 17.29 -14.96 -28.07
C GLU A 800 17.85 -14.31 -29.35
N ILE A 801 18.30 -13.04 -29.20
CA ILE A 801 19.50 -12.35 -29.75
C ILE A 801 19.17 -10.84 -29.69
N GLN A 802 19.74 -9.95 -28.88
CA GLN A 802 21.12 -9.66 -28.42
C GLN A 802 21.91 -8.69 -29.34
N ALA A 803 22.44 -7.63 -28.71
CA ALA A 803 23.58 -6.77 -29.08
C ALA A 803 23.40 -5.51 -29.98
N ASP A 804 24.09 -4.44 -29.54
CA ASP A 804 24.81 -3.40 -30.30
C ASP A 804 24.04 -2.33 -31.11
N SER A 805 24.47 -1.05 -31.22
CA SER A 805 25.59 -0.29 -30.58
C SER A 805 25.55 1.23 -30.92
N GLU A 806 26.55 1.97 -30.39
CA GLU A 806 27.12 3.27 -30.83
C GLU A 806 26.63 4.63 -30.28
N GLU A 807 27.61 5.33 -29.68
CA GLU A 807 27.59 6.77 -29.37
C GLU A 807 27.81 7.63 -30.63
N LYS A 808 27.22 8.85 -30.69
CA LYS A 808 27.62 9.88 -31.66
C LYS A 808 27.80 11.26 -31.02
N LEU A 809 29.05 11.72 -30.99
CA LEU A 809 29.44 13.08 -30.62
C LEU A 809 28.93 14.11 -31.66
N PHE A 810 28.37 15.22 -31.18
CA PHE A 810 28.18 16.44 -31.99
C PHE A 810 29.05 17.59 -31.46
N ARG A 811 29.80 18.24 -32.35
CA ARG A 811 30.56 19.47 -32.05
C ARG A 811 29.68 20.70 -32.15
N LEU A 812 29.83 21.63 -31.21
CA LEU A 812 29.10 22.90 -31.18
C LEU A 812 29.79 24.02 -31.96
N ASP A 813 28.97 24.85 -32.58
CA ASP A 813 29.39 25.87 -33.54
C ASP A 813 29.84 27.18 -32.85
N LYS A 814 31.09 27.58 -33.04
CA LYS A 814 31.74 28.64 -32.24
C LYS A 814 31.16 30.04 -32.47
N GLY A 815 30.51 30.28 -33.61
CA GLY A 815 29.98 31.60 -33.98
C GLY A 815 28.81 32.10 -33.12
N LYS A 816 28.15 31.24 -32.34
CA LYS A 816 27.00 31.59 -31.50
C LYS A 816 27.35 31.93 -30.03
N LEU A 817 28.62 31.83 -29.64
CA LEU A 817 29.07 32.08 -28.26
C LEU A 817 29.23 33.58 -27.97
N LYS A 818 28.38 34.10 -27.07
CA LYS A 818 28.53 35.45 -26.48
C LYS A 818 29.36 35.39 -25.19
N SER A 819 30.06 36.48 -24.86
CA SER A 819 30.85 36.56 -23.63
C SER A 819 29.96 36.44 -22.37
N ARG A 820 30.48 35.77 -21.33
CA ARG A 820 29.80 35.38 -20.07
C ARG A 820 28.76 34.25 -20.14
N THR A 821 28.62 33.51 -21.25
CA THR A 821 27.81 32.28 -21.28
C THR A 821 28.53 31.12 -20.57
N ARG A 822 27.84 30.40 -19.68
CA ARG A 822 28.39 29.18 -19.04
C ARG A 822 28.33 28.00 -20.00
N VAL A 823 29.36 27.16 -19.99
CA VAL A 823 29.49 25.98 -20.85
C VAL A 823 30.09 24.81 -20.08
N ALA A 824 29.66 23.60 -20.42
CA ALA A 824 30.33 22.38 -19.99
C ALA A 824 31.52 22.09 -20.91
N LEU A 825 32.65 21.72 -20.31
CA LEU A 825 33.90 21.39 -21.00
C LEU A 825 34.24 19.93 -20.76
N ASP A 826 34.78 19.25 -21.76
CA ASP A 826 35.52 18.00 -21.53
C ASP A 826 36.83 18.34 -20.79
N MET A 827 37.05 17.71 -19.63
CA MET A 827 38.23 17.93 -18.79
C MET A 827 39.55 17.51 -19.44
N THR A 828 39.53 16.61 -20.44
CA THR A 828 40.75 16.09 -21.07
C THR A 828 41.17 16.90 -22.29
N THR A 829 40.22 17.29 -23.15
CA THR A 829 40.50 18.07 -24.38
C THR A 829 40.25 19.57 -24.25
N LEU A 830 39.63 20.03 -23.16
CA LEU A 830 39.14 21.40 -22.95
C LEU A 830 38.20 21.90 -24.06
N THR A 831 37.53 20.98 -24.77
CA THR A 831 36.54 21.33 -25.81
C THR A 831 35.16 21.61 -25.20
N ILE A 832 34.44 22.57 -25.78
CA ILE A 832 33.11 22.98 -25.34
C ILE A 832 32.08 21.94 -25.79
N MET A 833 31.51 21.23 -24.82
CA MET A 833 30.59 20.11 -25.03
C MET A 833 29.11 20.53 -25.07
N ARG A 834 28.69 21.51 -24.24
CA ARG A 834 27.32 22.07 -24.24
C ARG A 834 27.22 23.41 -23.55
N TYR A 835 26.18 24.18 -23.87
CA TYR A 835 25.77 25.36 -23.10
C TYR A 835 25.17 24.95 -21.74
N LEU A 836 25.31 25.79 -20.72
CA LEU A 836 24.69 25.61 -19.40
C LEU A 836 23.77 26.81 -19.07
N PRO A 837 22.56 26.57 -18.54
CA PRO A 837 21.63 27.65 -18.17
C PRO A 837 22.12 28.47 -16.97
N ARG A 838 21.42 29.59 -16.72
CA ARG A 838 21.60 30.41 -15.50
C ARG A 838 20.91 29.73 -14.31
N GLU A 839 21.44 29.96 -13.11
CA GLU A 839 20.78 29.51 -11.88
C GLU A 839 19.57 30.39 -11.57
N VAL A 840 18.49 29.73 -11.17
CA VAL A 840 17.30 30.28 -10.52
C VAL A 840 16.99 29.33 -9.35
N ASP A 841 16.38 29.84 -8.28
CA ASP A 841 16.18 29.12 -7.01
C ASP A 841 15.41 27.79 -7.19
N PRO A 842 15.78 26.68 -6.50
CA PRO A 842 15.13 25.38 -6.70
C PRO A 842 13.63 25.33 -6.40
N LEU A 843 13.09 26.28 -5.61
CA LEU A 843 11.66 26.38 -5.32
C LEU A 843 10.84 26.94 -6.49
N VAL A 844 11.48 27.63 -7.44
CA VAL A 844 10.85 28.11 -8.69
C VAL A 844 10.69 26.96 -9.70
N TYR A 845 11.37 25.84 -9.49
CA TYR A 845 11.40 24.67 -10.39
C TYR A 845 10.06 23.93 -10.52
N ASN A 846 9.08 24.20 -9.65
CA ASN A 846 7.72 23.67 -9.77
C ASN A 846 6.88 24.35 -10.87
N MET A 847 7.38 25.42 -11.51
CA MET A 847 6.80 25.97 -12.73
C MET A 847 7.48 25.35 -13.97
N SER A 848 6.78 24.44 -14.65
CA SER A 848 7.27 23.75 -15.84
C SER A 848 7.26 24.67 -17.07
N HIS A 849 8.44 25.01 -17.60
CA HIS A 849 8.58 25.55 -18.95
C HIS A 849 8.61 24.40 -19.97
N GLU A 850 7.49 24.17 -20.65
CA GLU A 850 7.42 23.16 -21.71
C GLU A 850 8.06 23.65 -23.01
N ASP A 851 9.33 23.27 -23.22
CA ASP A 851 10.00 23.31 -24.53
C ASP A 851 10.08 21.87 -25.08
N PRO A 852 9.16 21.44 -25.97
CA PRO A 852 9.04 20.03 -26.37
C PRO A 852 9.88 19.73 -27.61
N GLY A 853 11.10 19.24 -27.38
CA GLY A 853 11.90 18.60 -28.43
C GLY A 853 11.53 17.12 -28.63
N ASN A 854 11.33 16.71 -29.88
CA ASN A 854 11.34 15.33 -30.39
C ASN A 854 10.62 14.24 -29.55
N VAL A 855 9.37 14.49 -29.17
CA VAL A 855 8.35 13.43 -29.06
C VAL A 855 7.28 13.71 -30.12
N SER A 856 6.92 12.71 -30.93
CA SER A 856 5.92 12.88 -31.99
C SER A 856 4.53 13.01 -31.39
N TYR A 857 3.93 14.19 -31.57
CA TYR A 857 2.59 14.59 -31.09
C TYR A 857 1.40 13.74 -31.59
N SER A 858 1.65 12.62 -32.28
CA SER A 858 0.66 11.62 -32.68
C SER A 858 0.22 10.68 -31.55
N GLU A 859 0.96 10.63 -30.42
CA GLU A 859 0.76 9.61 -29.38
C GLU A 859 -0.21 10.02 -28.25
N ILE A 860 -0.64 11.28 -28.18
CA ILE A 860 -1.52 11.78 -27.11
C ILE A 860 -2.62 12.67 -27.72
N GLY A 861 -3.83 12.14 -27.83
CA GLY A 861 -4.96 12.83 -28.46
C GLY A 861 -5.63 13.87 -27.57
N GLY A 862 -5.68 15.14 -28.02
CA GLY A 862 -6.51 16.19 -27.40
C GLY A 862 -6.13 17.63 -27.78
N LEU A 863 -7.15 18.43 -28.17
CA LEU A 863 -7.14 19.92 -28.30
C LEU A 863 -6.03 20.60 -29.14
N SER A 864 -5.41 19.89 -30.07
CA SER A 864 -4.21 20.36 -30.80
C SER A 864 -4.45 21.51 -31.80
N GLU A 865 -5.64 21.65 -32.40
CA GLU A 865 -5.95 22.77 -33.31
C GLU A 865 -5.97 24.12 -32.57
N GLN A 866 -6.69 24.22 -31.44
CA GLN A 866 -6.71 25.45 -30.64
C GLN A 866 -5.34 25.76 -30.03
N ILE A 867 -4.54 24.75 -29.69
CA ILE A 867 -3.17 24.93 -29.18
C ILE A 867 -2.22 25.35 -30.33
N ARG A 868 -2.47 24.93 -31.58
CA ARG A 868 -1.76 25.43 -32.75
C ARG A 868 -2.08 26.90 -33.03
N GLU A 869 -3.36 27.29 -32.99
CA GLU A 869 -3.77 28.70 -33.08
C GLU A 869 -3.16 29.55 -31.94
N LEU A 870 -3.06 29.00 -30.72
CA LEU A 870 -2.36 29.64 -29.61
C LEU A 870 -0.83 29.70 -29.78
N ARG A 871 -0.20 28.80 -30.55
CA ARG A 871 1.24 28.85 -30.88
C ARG A 871 1.57 29.85 -31.99
N GLU A 872 0.63 30.20 -32.87
CA GLU A 872 0.81 31.30 -33.83
C GLU A 872 0.74 32.68 -33.16
N LEU A 873 0.22 32.74 -31.93
CA LEU A 873 0.30 33.90 -31.05
C LEU A 873 1.55 33.75 -30.15
N ASP A 874 2.67 34.41 -30.50
CA ASP A 874 3.92 34.45 -29.70
C ASP A 874 3.67 34.82 -28.22
N CYS A 875 3.35 33.85 -27.37
CA CYS A 875 2.77 34.05 -26.04
C CYS A 875 3.24 32.98 -25.04
N ASN A 876 3.74 33.42 -23.89
CA ASN A 876 4.31 32.54 -22.88
C ASN A 876 3.21 31.87 -22.04
N PHE A 877 3.26 30.55 -21.85
CA PHE A 877 2.26 29.81 -21.06
C PHE A 877 2.85 29.38 -19.71
N LEU A 878 2.18 29.73 -18.62
CA LEU A 878 2.56 29.41 -17.24
C LEU A 878 1.50 28.53 -16.59
N LYS A 879 1.82 27.25 -16.37
CA LYS A 879 0.95 26.32 -15.65
C LYS A 879 1.34 26.21 -14.18
N ALA A 880 0.36 26.31 -13.28
CA ALA A 880 0.52 26.09 -11.85
C ALA A 880 -0.65 25.28 -11.28
N ILE A 881 -0.37 24.35 -10.36
CA ILE A 881 -1.40 23.54 -9.68
C ILE A 881 -1.60 24.14 -8.29
N SER A 882 -2.82 24.62 -7.98
CA SER A 882 -3.04 25.43 -6.77
C SER A 882 -2.82 24.66 -5.46
N SER A 883 -3.08 23.35 -5.44
CA SER A 883 -2.78 22.48 -4.29
C SER A 883 -1.28 22.37 -3.97
N SER A 884 -0.40 22.57 -4.98
CA SER A 884 1.06 22.57 -4.81
C SER A 884 1.62 23.91 -4.29
N ILE A 885 0.83 24.98 -4.33
CA ILE A 885 1.22 26.32 -3.85
C ILE A 885 1.07 26.44 -2.32
N VAL A 886 0.28 25.56 -1.69
CA VAL A 886 -0.01 25.60 -0.25
C VAL A 886 1.09 24.89 0.55
N ASP A 887 2.07 25.67 1.02
CA ASP A 887 3.06 25.18 1.98
C ASP A 887 2.62 25.44 3.43
N LYS A 888 3.26 24.75 4.38
CA LYS A 888 3.09 24.88 5.84
C LYS A 888 3.80 26.10 6.41
N TYR A 889 4.69 26.74 5.65
CA TYR A 889 5.47 27.89 6.07
C TYR A 889 4.70 29.19 5.83
N ILE A 890 4.44 29.91 6.93
CA ILE A 890 3.62 31.14 6.95
C ILE A 890 4.27 32.22 6.07
N GLY A 891 3.55 32.67 5.04
CA GLY A 891 3.96 33.73 4.11
C GLY A 891 4.69 33.27 2.84
N GLU A 892 5.07 31.99 2.74
CA GLU A 892 5.79 31.44 1.57
C GLU A 892 4.88 31.34 0.35
N SER A 893 3.70 30.73 0.51
CA SER A 893 2.65 30.59 -0.51
C SER A 893 2.27 31.96 -1.12
N ALA A 894 2.13 33.00 -0.29
CA ALA A 894 1.86 34.37 -0.73
C ALA A 894 3.07 35.03 -1.45
N ARG A 895 4.31 34.67 -1.11
CA ARG A 895 5.50 35.11 -1.87
C ARG A 895 5.51 34.50 -3.27
N LEU A 896 5.22 33.21 -3.38
CA LEU A 896 5.23 32.48 -4.66
C LEU A 896 4.22 33.07 -5.67
N ILE A 897 3.01 33.42 -5.21
CA ILE A 897 2.00 34.10 -6.05
C ILE A 897 2.52 35.46 -6.55
N ARG A 898 3.13 36.27 -5.68
CA ARG A 898 3.76 37.55 -6.10
C ARG A 898 4.85 37.35 -7.16
N GLU A 899 5.72 36.36 -6.97
CA GLU A 899 6.81 36.07 -7.92
C GLU A 899 6.27 35.56 -9.28
N MET A 900 5.24 34.70 -9.28
CA MET A 900 4.56 34.24 -10.50
C MET A 900 3.92 35.40 -11.28
N PHE A 901 3.18 36.30 -10.61
CA PHE A 901 2.59 37.48 -11.25
C PHE A 901 3.63 38.53 -11.68
N ASN A 902 4.79 38.61 -11.02
CA ASN A 902 5.91 39.41 -11.50
C ASN A 902 6.49 38.84 -12.80
N TYR A 903 6.78 37.54 -12.83
CA TYR A 903 7.33 36.88 -14.01
C TYR A 903 6.38 36.97 -15.22
N ALA A 904 5.08 36.77 -15.02
CA ALA A 904 4.06 36.95 -16.04
C ALA A 904 3.94 38.40 -16.55
N ARG A 905 4.32 39.39 -15.73
CA ARG A 905 4.40 40.80 -16.16
C ARG A 905 5.65 41.09 -16.98
N ASP A 906 6.79 40.50 -16.62
CA ASP A 906 8.05 40.66 -17.34
C ASP A 906 8.06 39.95 -18.71
N GLN A 907 7.27 38.89 -18.87
CA GLN A 907 7.25 38.01 -20.06
C GLN A 907 5.98 38.14 -20.93
N GLN A 908 5.49 39.36 -21.14
CA GLN A 908 4.27 39.58 -21.94
C GLN A 908 4.48 39.46 -23.47
N PRO A 909 3.51 38.90 -24.21
CA PRO A 909 2.21 38.42 -23.76
C PRO A 909 2.30 37.05 -23.06
N CYS A 910 1.43 36.81 -22.08
CA CYS A 910 1.50 35.62 -21.22
C CYS A 910 0.12 35.13 -20.79
N ILE A 911 -0.06 33.80 -20.71
CA ILE A 911 -1.24 33.14 -20.15
C ILE A 911 -0.85 32.39 -18.88
N ILE A 912 -1.50 32.71 -17.75
CA ILE A 912 -1.40 31.96 -16.50
C ILE A 912 -2.57 30.96 -16.44
N PHE A 913 -2.28 29.67 -16.33
CA PHE A 913 -3.26 28.61 -16.11
C PHE A 913 -3.10 28.05 -14.69
N MET A 914 -4.12 28.24 -13.85
CA MET A 914 -4.19 27.69 -12.49
C MET A 914 -5.17 26.52 -12.41
N ASP A 915 -4.66 25.34 -12.11
CA ASP A 915 -5.45 24.13 -11.88
C ASP A 915 -5.87 24.00 -10.40
N GLU A 916 -6.92 23.23 -10.14
CA GLU A 916 -7.45 22.95 -8.78
C GLU A 916 -7.67 24.19 -7.89
N ILE A 917 -8.22 25.29 -8.45
CA ILE A 917 -8.29 26.57 -7.72
C ILE A 917 -9.06 26.48 -6.39
N ASP A 918 -9.95 25.51 -6.21
CA ASP A 918 -10.65 25.24 -4.95
C ASP A 918 -9.73 24.89 -3.77
N ALA A 919 -8.47 24.49 -4.01
CA ALA A 919 -7.47 24.28 -2.96
C ALA A 919 -7.06 25.57 -2.21
N ILE A 920 -7.10 26.73 -2.88
CA ILE A 920 -6.78 28.04 -2.28
C ILE A 920 -7.96 29.02 -2.29
N GLY A 921 -8.93 28.81 -3.19
CA GLY A 921 -10.07 29.68 -3.44
C GLY A 921 -11.33 29.33 -2.66
N GLY A 922 -11.31 28.38 -1.73
CA GLY A 922 -12.49 27.94 -0.98
C GLY A 922 -13.13 29.02 -0.09
N ARG A 923 -14.44 28.89 0.19
CA ARG A 923 -15.19 29.82 1.06
C ARG A 923 -14.57 29.94 2.46
N ARG A 924 -14.61 31.15 3.02
CA ARG A 924 -14.06 31.48 4.35
C ARG A 924 -14.87 30.83 5.47
N PHE A 925 -14.22 29.98 6.26
CA PHE A 925 -14.74 29.48 7.53
C PHE A 925 -14.36 30.46 8.68
N SER A 926 -15.31 30.71 9.59
CA SER A 926 -15.14 31.65 10.70
C SER A 926 -14.32 31.10 11.87
N GLU A 927 -14.20 29.77 11.98
CA GLU A 927 -13.34 29.08 12.93
C GLU A 927 -12.41 28.15 12.14
N GLY A 928 -11.10 28.39 12.24
CA GLY A 928 -10.09 27.72 11.43
C GLY A 928 -8.72 27.69 12.09
N THR A 929 -7.96 26.66 11.76
CA THR A 929 -6.60 26.38 12.23
C THR A 929 -5.59 27.39 11.65
N SER A 930 -4.33 27.30 12.09
CA SER A 930 -3.25 28.14 11.55
C SER A 930 -3.02 27.93 10.05
N ALA A 931 -3.26 26.73 9.52
CA ALA A 931 -3.17 26.45 8.08
C ALA A 931 -4.28 27.16 7.29
N ASP A 932 -5.52 27.14 7.80
CA ASP A 932 -6.66 27.80 7.14
C ASP A 932 -6.46 29.32 7.05
N ARG A 933 -5.80 29.91 8.05
CA ARG A 933 -5.41 31.33 8.03
C ARG A 933 -4.35 31.64 6.98
N GLU A 934 -3.43 30.72 6.69
CA GLU A 934 -2.43 30.90 5.64
C GLU A 934 -3.03 30.70 4.23
N ILE A 935 -3.99 29.78 4.07
CA ILE A 935 -4.78 29.66 2.84
C ILE A 935 -5.56 30.97 2.59
N GLN A 936 -6.24 31.51 3.61
CA GLN A 936 -6.93 32.81 3.52
C GLN A 936 -5.97 33.97 3.19
N ARG A 937 -4.75 33.96 3.72
CA ARG A 937 -3.70 34.95 3.39
C ARG A 937 -3.24 34.84 1.95
N THR A 938 -3.03 33.61 1.47
CA THR A 938 -2.64 33.28 0.10
C THR A 938 -3.72 33.69 -0.90
N LEU A 939 -4.99 33.41 -0.59
CA LEU A 939 -6.14 33.88 -1.35
C LEU A 939 -6.21 35.42 -1.37
N THR A 940 -6.01 36.08 -0.23
CA THR A 940 -6.03 37.55 -0.17
C THR A 940 -4.92 38.17 -1.03
N GLU A 941 -3.73 37.58 -1.06
CA GLU A 941 -2.65 38.00 -1.96
C GLU A 941 -3.01 37.76 -3.44
N LEU A 942 -3.58 36.61 -3.78
CA LEU A 942 -4.06 36.31 -5.14
C LEU A 942 -5.08 37.37 -5.62
N LEU A 943 -6.06 37.70 -4.78
CA LEU A 943 -7.06 38.73 -5.07
C LEU A 943 -6.42 40.11 -5.27
N ASN A 944 -5.43 40.48 -4.45
CA ASN A 944 -4.69 41.74 -4.62
C ASN A 944 -3.88 41.78 -5.92
N GLN A 945 -3.27 40.66 -6.35
CA GLN A 945 -2.55 40.60 -7.63
C GLN A 945 -3.52 40.66 -8.82
N MET A 946 -4.70 40.05 -8.71
CA MET A 946 -5.75 40.11 -9.74
C MET A 946 -6.31 41.54 -9.91
N ASP A 947 -6.60 42.25 -8.81
CA ASP A 947 -7.09 43.65 -8.86
C ASP A 947 -6.08 44.59 -9.55
N GLY A 948 -4.78 44.26 -9.50
CA GLY A 948 -3.72 45.00 -10.17
C GLY A 948 -3.45 44.57 -11.63
N PHE A 949 -4.07 43.49 -12.12
CA PHE A 949 -3.69 42.83 -13.38
C PHE A 949 -4.32 43.48 -14.63
N ASP A 950 -5.50 44.08 -14.50
CA ASP A 950 -6.34 44.46 -15.63
C ASP A 950 -5.93 45.75 -16.37
N THR A 951 -5.07 46.59 -15.79
CA THR A 951 -5.03 48.00 -16.21
C THR A 951 -4.36 48.31 -17.56
N LEU A 952 -3.50 47.45 -18.14
CA LEU A 952 -2.91 47.70 -19.48
C LEU A 952 -2.20 46.53 -20.19
N HIS A 953 -2.39 45.28 -19.78
CA HIS A 953 -1.45 44.19 -20.10
C HIS A 953 -1.98 43.09 -21.03
N ARG A 954 -1.10 42.55 -21.90
CA ARG A 954 -1.39 41.36 -22.73
C ARG A 954 -1.25 40.05 -21.94
N GLY A 955 -1.64 40.09 -20.66
CA GLY A 955 -1.74 38.95 -19.77
C GLY A 955 -3.16 38.40 -19.76
N LYS A 956 -3.33 37.09 -19.73
CA LYS A 956 -4.61 36.44 -19.44
C LYS A 956 -4.47 35.35 -18.39
N MET A 957 -5.52 35.15 -17.61
CA MET A 957 -5.56 34.14 -16.57
C MET A 957 -6.75 33.20 -16.80
N ILE A 958 -6.50 31.90 -16.64
CA ILE A 958 -7.48 30.83 -16.75
C ILE A 958 -7.39 30.02 -15.45
N MET A 959 -8.53 29.68 -14.87
CA MET A 959 -8.62 28.86 -13.67
C MET A 959 -9.53 27.65 -13.92
N ALA A 960 -9.13 26.47 -13.45
CA ALA A 960 -9.91 25.24 -13.52
C ALA A 960 -10.29 24.74 -12.12
N THR A 961 -11.50 24.18 -12.00
CA THR A 961 -11.96 23.45 -10.80
C THR A 961 -13.01 22.43 -11.18
N ASN A 962 -13.02 21.30 -10.48
CA ASN A 962 -14.05 20.26 -10.59
C ASN A 962 -15.28 20.55 -9.71
N ARG A 963 -15.28 21.64 -8.93
CA ARG A 963 -16.32 21.96 -7.93
C ARG A 963 -16.83 23.41 -8.06
N PRO A 964 -17.79 23.69 -8.97
CA PRO A 964 -18.24 25.06 -9.26
C PRO A 964 -18.87 25.80 -8.06
N ASP A 965 -19.35 25.07 -7.04
CA ASP A 965 -19.96 25.66 -5.83
C ASP A 965 -18.94 26.11 -4.76
N THR A 966 -17.69 25.63 -4.84
CA THR A 966 -16.67 25.82 -3.80
C THR A 966 -15.98 27.19 -3.75
N PRO A 967 -15.74 27.93 -4.86
CA PRO A 967 -14.96 29.16 -4.80
C PRO A 967 -15.63 30.29 -3.99
N ASP A 968 -14.80 31.09 -3.33
CA ASP A 968 -15.18 32.29 -2.56
C ASP A 968 -15.88 33.30 -3.49
N PRO A 969 -17.06 33.84 -3.12
CA PRO A 969 -17.73 34.92 -3.85
C PRO A 969 -16.82 36.10 -4.22
N ALA A 970 -15.74 36.36 -3.48
CA ALA A 970 -14.75 37.37 -3.78
C ALA A 970 -13.95 37.10 -5.08
N LEU A 971 -13.71 35.84 -5.46
CA LEU A 971 -13.13 35.49 -6.77
C LEU A 971 -14.14 35.73 -7.91
N LEU A 972 -15.43 35.57 -7.61
CA LEU A 972 -16.54 35.68 -8.56
C LEU A 972 -17.08 37.11 -8.72
N HIS A 973 -16.41 38.10 -8.14
CA HIS A 973 -16.80 39.51 -8.24
C HIS A 973 -16.49 40.07 -9.65
N PRO A 974 -17.31 40.97 -10.21
CA PRO A 974 -17.02 41.62 -11.49
C PRO A 974 -15.69 42.38 -11.46
N GLY A 975 -14.88 42.24 -12.50
CA GLY A 975 -13.50 42.74 -12.56
C GLY A 975 -12.44 41.75 -12.06
N ARG A 976 -12.78 40.45 -11.97
CA ARG A 976 -11.84 39.36 -11.66
C ARG A 976 -12.08 38.15 -12.57
N LEU A 977 -13.11 37.34 -12.29
CA LEU A 977 -13.49 36.17 -13.08
C LEU A 977 -14.79 36.42 -13.86
N ASP A 978 -14.71 37.29 -14.85
CA ASP A 978 -15.87 37.74 -15.64
C ASP A 978 -16.44 36.67 -16.58
N ARG A 979 -15.62 35.71 -17.03
CA ARG A 979 -16.04 34.63 -17.94
C ARG A 979 -15.97 33.28 -17.25
N LYS A 980 -17.10 32.58 -17.22
CA LYS A 980 -17.23 31.20 -16.73
C LYS A 980 -17.56 30.30 -17.90
N ILE A 981 -16.74 29.26 -18.11
CA ILE A 981 -16.97 28.24 -19.13
C ILE A 981 -17.31 26.96 -18.36
N HIS A 982 -18.46 26.36 -18.65
CA HIS A 982 -18.88 25.10 -18.03
C HIS A 982 -18.85 24.00 -19.08
N THR A 983 -18.05 22.96 -18.81
CA THR A 983 -17.90 21.78 -19.67
C THR A 983 -18.76 20.64 -19.13
N ASN A 984 -19.85 20.34 -19.82
CA ASN A 984 -20.71 19.21 -19.51
C ASN A 984 -20.04 17.88 -19.90
N LEU A 985 -20.57 16.77 -19.39
CA LEU A 985 -20.19 15.42 -19.83
C LEU A 985 -20.46 15.23 -21.35
N PRO A 986 -19.68 14.38 -22.04
CA PRO A 986 -19.84 14.16 -23.47
C PRO A 986 -21.14 13.41 -23.80
N ASN A 987 -21.90 13.95 -24.76
CA ASN A 987 -23.06 13.30 -25.37
C ASN A 987 -22.65 12.02 -26.12
N GLU A 988 -23.61 11.13 -26.40
CA GLU A 988 -23.40 9.85 -27.10
C GLU A 988 -22.51 9.98 -28.36
N GLN A 989 -22.83 10.92 -29.26
CA GLN A 989 -22.04 11.19 -30.47
C GLN A 989 -20.61 11.68 -30.15
N ALA A 990 -20.43 12.51 -29.13
CA ALA A 990 -19.10 12.96 -28.71
C ALA A 990 -18.27 11.83 -28.08
N ARG A 991 -18.91 10.91 -27.33
CA ARG A 991 -18.24 9.69 -26.82
C ARG A 991 -17.82 8.77 -27.95
N LEU A 992 -18.63 8.64 -29.01
CA LEU A 992 -18.31 7.87 -30.21
C LEU A 992 -17.10 8.44 -30.96
N ASP A 993 -17.04 9.76 -31.13
CA ASP A 993 -15.88 10.42 -31.74
C ASP A 993 -14.61 10.26 -30.89
N ILE A 994 -14.72 10.42 -29.56
CA ILE A 994 -13.62 10.17 -28.61
C ILE A 994 -13.14 8.71 -28.69
N LEU A 995 -14.05 7.74 -28.67
CA LEU A 995 -13.73 6.32 -28.75
C LEU A 995 -12.99 5.99 -30.06
N LYS A 996 -13.43 6.55 -31.19
CA LYS A 996 -12.76 6.37 -32.49
C LYS A 996 -11.34 6.94 -32.53
N ILE A 997 -11.08 8.04 -31.83
CA ILE A 997 -9.74 8.63 -31.69
C ILE A 997 -8.83 7.68 -30.88
N HIS A 998 -9.29 7.19 -29.72
CA HIS A 998 -8.49 6.29 -28.87
C HIS A 998 -8.34 4.87 -29.43
N ALA A 999 -9.31 4.38 -30.23
CA ALA A 999 -9.26 3.08 -30.88
C ALA A 999 -8.51 3.07 -32.22
N GLY A 1000 -8.17 4.25 -32.77
CA GLY A 1000 -7.42 4.41 -34.02
C GLY A 1000 -5.99 3.83 -34.03
N PRO A 1001 -5.15 4.04 -32.98
CA PRO A 1001 -3.78 3.49 -32.93
C PRO A 1001 -3.72 2.00 -32.54
N ILE A 1002 -4.85 1.36 -32.21
CA ILE A 1002 -4.90 -0.03 -31.74
C ILE A 1002 -5.02 -0.98 -32.95
N THR A 1003 -4.18 -2.01 -33.02
CA THR A 1003 -4.30 -3.08 -34.02
C THR A 1003 -5.53 -3.95 -33.74
N LYS A 1004 -6.66 -3.58 -34.36
CA LYS A 1004 -7.94 -4.33 -34.29
C LYS A 1004 -7.84 -5.66 -35.06
N HIS A 1005 -8.19 -6.77 -34.41
CA HIS A 1005 -8.41 -8.07 -35.07
C HIS A 1005 -9.92 -8.38 -35.09
N GLY A 1006 -10.57 -8.17 -36.23
CA GLY A 1006 -12.02 -8.28 -36.40
C GLY A 1006 -12.71 -6.92 -36.53
N GLU A 1007 -14.00 -6.93 -36.85
CA GLU A 1007 -14.85 -5.73 -36.84
C GLU A 1007 -15.33 -5.46 -35.40
N LEU A 1008 -15.12 -4.22 -34.93
CA LEU A 1008 -15.52 -3.75 -33.61
C LEU A 1008 -16.75 -2.85 -33.76
N ASP A 1009 -17.84 -3.16 -33.07
CA ASP A 1009 -19.03 -2.32 -33.04
C ASP A 1009 -18.83 -1.15 -32.07
N ASP A 1010 -18.25 -0.07 -32.59
CA ASP A 1010 -18.01 1.17 -31.83
C ASP A 1010 -19.34 1.77 -31.29
N GLU A 1011 -20.52 1.51 -31.91
CA GLU A 1011 -21.81 2.03 -31.43
C GLU A 1011 -22.35 1.28 -30.20
N ALA A 1012 -22.12 -0.03 -30.12
CA ALA A 1012 -22.50 -0.83 -28.95
C ALA A 1012 -21.73 -0.39 -27.69
N ILE A 1013 -20.42 -0.16 -27.81
CA ILE A 1013 -19.56 0.32 -26.71
C ILE A 1013 -20.03 1.70 -26.21
N VAL A 1014 -20.40 2.59 -27.12
CA VAL A 1014 -20.84 3.95 -26.77
C VAL A 1014 -22.15 3.96 -25.98
N LYS A 1015 -23.09 3.06 -26.29
CA LYS A 1015 -24.35 2.88 -25.54
C LYS A 1015 -24.12 2.30 -24.14
N LEU A 1016 -23.08 1.46 -23.97
CA LEU A 1016 -22.69 0.93 -22.65
C LEU A 1016 -21.91 1.96 -21.81
N SER A 1017 -21.29 2.96 -22.45
CA SER A 1017 -20.47 4.01 -21.80
C SER A 1017 -21.26 5.21 -21.23
N ASP A 1018 -22.53 5.03 -20.86
CA ASP A 1018 -23.37 6.16 -20.42
C ASP A 1018 -22.84 6.82 -19.13
N GLY A 1019 -22.57 8.12 -19.20
CA GLY A 1019 -21.97 8.91 -18.13
C GLY A 1019 -20.42 8.90 -18.08
N PHE A 1020 -19.74 8.16 -18.95
CA PHE A 1020 -18.27 8.08 -18.97
C PHE A 1020 -17.65 9.40 -19.46
N ASN A 1021 -16.53 9.78 -18.84
CA ASN A 1021 -15.69 10.88 -19.30
C ASN A 1021 -14.64 10.41 -20.33
N GLY A 1022 -13.92 11.34 -20.96
CA GLY A 1022 -12.94 11.01 -22.00
C GLY A 1022 -11.74 10.17 -21.51
N ALA A 1023 -11.33 10.33 -20.25
CA ALA A 1023 -10.28 9.50 -19.66
C ALA A 1023 -10.79 8.07 -19.37
N ASP A 1024 -12.05 7.91 -18.97
CA ASP A 1024 -12.65 6.57 -18.80
C ASP A 1024 -12.68 5.82 -20.13
N LEU A 1025 -13.08 6.48 -21.22
CA LEU A 1025 -13.06 5.93 -22.58
C LEU A 1025 -11.64 5.58 -23.06
N ASN A 1026 -10.64 6.37 -22.69
CA ASN A 1026 -9.24 6.04 -22.96
C ASN A 1026 -8.77 4.82 -22.14
N ASN A 1027 -9.19 4.68 -20.88
CA ASN A 1027 -8.84 3.53 -20.04
C ASN A 1027 -9.44 2.22 -20.58
N VAL A 1028 -10.67 2.27 -21.11
CA VAL A 1028 -11.30 1.16 -21.87
C VAL A 1028 -10.44 0.73 -23.06
N CYS A 1029 -9.68 1.65 -23.68
CA CYS A 1029 -8.83 1.38 -24.83
C CYS A 1029 -7.39 0.94 -24.47
N THR A 1030 -6.85 1.36 -23.31
CA THR A 1030 -5.40 1.29 -23.03
C THR A 1030 -4.95 0.19 -22.06
N GLU A 1031 -5.79 -0.24 -21.12
CA GLU A 1031 -5.42 -1.30 -20.18
C GLU A 1031 -5.67 -2.71 -20.73
N GLN A 1032 -5.06 -3.73 -20.10
CA GLN A 1032 -5.41 -5.15 -20.27
C GLN A 1032 -6.87 -5.48 -19.86
N VAL A 1033 -7.66 -4.46 -19.53
CA VAL A 1033 -9.12 -4.44 -19.35
C VAL A 1033 -9.88 -4.95 -20.57
N CYS A 1034 -9.26 -5.13 -21.75
CA CYS A 1034 -9.87 -5.94 -22.82
C CYS A 1034 -10.31 -7.34 -22.30
N LEU A 1035 -9.55 -7.97 -21.38
CA LEU A 1035 -9.96 -9.20 -20.69
C LEU A 1035 -11.09 -8.99 -19.67
N GLN A 1036 -11.19 -7.81 -19.05
CA GLN A 1036 -12.21 -7.52 -18.03
C GLN A 1036 -13.52 -7.02 -18.62
N PHE A 1037 -13.50 -6.31 -19.75
CA PHE A 1037 -14.67 -6.03 -20.58
C PHE A 1037 -15.18 -7.30 -21.26
N VAL A 1038 -14.28 -8.19 -21.71
CA VAL A 1038 -14.68 -9.53 -22.17
C VAL A 1038 -15.26 -10.37 -21.03
N LEU A 1039 -14.74 -10.30 -19.80
CA LEU A 1039 -15.40 -10.93 -18.64
C LEU A 1039 -16.76 -10.31 -18.27
N ILE A 1040 -16.98 -9.02 -18.56
CA ILE A 1040 -18.28 -8.35 -18.36
C ILE A 1040 -19.24 -8.65 -19.52
N MET A 1041 -18.76 -9.06 -20.69
CA MET A 1041 -19.60 -9.56 -21.80
C MET A 1041 -19.92 -11.06 -21.70
N ILE A 1042 -19.09 -11.85 -21.01
CA ILE A 1042 -19.28 -13.30 -20.74
C ILE A 1042 -20.15 -13.55 -19.47
N MET A 1043 -20.67 -12.50 -18.83
CA MET A 1043 -21.55 -12.56 -17.65
C MET A 1043 -22.93 -11.95 -17.89
#